data_AF-A0A8J7F7R8-F1
#
_entry.id   AF-A0A8J7F7R8-F1
#
_cell.length_a   1.000
_cell.length_b   1.000
_cell.length_c   1.000
_cell.angle_alpha   90.00
_cell.angle_beta   90.00
_cell.angle_gamma   90.00
#
_symmetry.space_group_name_H-M   'P 1'
#
loop_
_entity.id
_entity.type
_entity.pdbx_description
1 polymer ?
#
loop_
_entity_poly.entity_id
_entity_poly.type
_entity_poly.pdbx_seq_one_letter_code
_entity_poly.pdbx_strand_id
1 'polypeptide(L)'
;MSDSSKTEHRHKRYLFNPGVWLTDLTPRFFDRFLDKVGIKSFKWLIGLTLIFSLPLIVTPLEVWQQAIVAVFLVILGQLVVRAEKDESSPEISHYYHLFMVWLSLVTTTRYLFYRTSYTLNFNSWVNSIACIVLFIAELYAVLTLVLAYFQTLKLKERQPINLAQIPLAEWFSVDIYIPTYNEEIGIVRKTALAALACEYARGKKKVYILDDGRPEKYKEDDARRKKFAARREELKKMCAELGCIHLTRDNNNHAKAGNINHAFGKTMGDLVLILDCDHIPSRQFLLHTVGFFYDPKVSFVQTPHWFYNPDPFERNLLTSGRIPVNNELFYKVIQKGNDFWNASFFCGSAAIIRKSHALEIGGIAVETVTEDCHTALRLHSRGYKSIYYDKIMIAGLAPETYPAYLGQQMRWARGMAQILRLENPLFNPKLKLTIPQRLCYFSATSHFLYGFPRVIYAIIPTLFLLFGVNPVRGLGLETLAYAIPHIILSLSTNYIIHKNARFSFWNEVFEFVMSFQVGWVTLIALINPKYGSFNVTDKGVNVTKRSFDWKSMLGLIIVVAFVILALFAVPYWVLLRPEDWEAVLVNTMWCVLNLILVMAALLVAYEKPQIRKEHRLQRCLPVTIFSYDQTIIGKTVNISETGALIALDSQLNLPDEIEIEVVGDYGTKVSLTARVVRLSPISKTRNHLAINFVNLTQLQKDYLSLVLYSDVKEWYSQNRKYADRPIASLGFIATSLIRSLQDIQPAKHTQIRKEVLAFGELYLDGDRFTGTITNLGVTGLRLKLDSTKAKSSDKVLGENDLYNMQTIKPPVGLLLSKELNKSQPSRFIAEIDTVEEDNTGKITVELKFPDKFKDQQVSKIKQLLKQL
;
A
#
# COMPACT_ATOMS: atom_id res chain seq x y z
N MET A 1 40.93 -36.64 -2.28
CA MET A 1 40.49 -37.82 -1.49
C MET A 1 40.33 -37.39 -0.04
N SER A 2 39.10 -37.08 0.39
CA SER A 2 38.59 -37.22 1.78
C SER A 2 37.30 -36.40 2.02
N ASP A 3 36.31 -36.46 1.11
CA ASP A 3 35.03 -35.79 1.36
C ASP A 3 33.80 -36.64 1.00
N SER A 4 33.98 -37.94 0.75
CA SER A 4 32.88 -38.85 0.38
C SER A 4 32.29 -39.66 1.54
N SER A 5 32.72 -39.48 2.80
CA SER A 5 32.29 -40.34 3.91
C SER A 5 31.27 -39.72 4.87
N LYS A 6 30.83 -38.47 4.66
CA LYS A 6 29.82 -37.81 5.52
C LYS A 6 28.40 -37.79 4.98
N THR A 7 28.17 -38.21 3.73
CA THR A 7 26.83 -38.27 3.11
C THR A 7 26.10 -39.59 3.37
N GLU A 8 26.80 -40.69 3.65
CA GLU A 8 26.15 -42.00 3.80
C GLU A 8 25.52 -42.25 5.18
N HIS A 9 25.98 -41.56 6.23
CA HIS A 9 25.41 -41.73 7.57
C HIS A 9 24.15 -40.89 7.85
N ARG A 10 23.75 -40.00 6.93
CA ARG A 10 22.50 -39.24 7.07
C ARG A 10 21.27 -39.92 6.46
N HIS A 11 21.43 -40.97 5.65
CA HIS A 11 20.30 -41.64 5.00
C HIS A 11 19.63 -42.76 5.82
N LYS A 12 20.25 -43.27 6.89
CA LYS A 12 19.70 -44.42 7.64
C LYS A 12 18.74 -44.08 8.79
N ARG A 13 18.38 -42.81 8.99
CA ARG A 13 17.37 -42.38 10.01
C ARG A 13 16.05 -41.83 9.43
N TYR A 14 15.83 -41.95 8.13
CA TYR A 14 14.69 -41.34 7.43
C TYR A 14 13.64 -42.33 6.89
N LEU A 15 13.56 -43.54 7.43
CA LEU A 15 12.58 -44.54 6.95
C LEU A 15 11.13 -44.31 7.40
N PHE A 16 10.86 -43.32 8.29
CA PHE A 16 9.51 -43.00 8.75
C PHE A 16 9.30 -41.48 8.95
N ASN A 17 9.77 -40.64 8.04
CA ASN A 17 9.38 -39.22 8.02
C ASN A 17 8.42 -38.95 6.85
N PRO A 18 7.10 -38.86 7.09
CA PRO A 18 6.11 -38.66 6.03
C PRO A 18 6.34 -37.39 5.21
N GLY A 19 7.04 -36.38 5.77
CA GLY A 19 7.43 -35.18 5.04
C GLY A 19 8.39 -35.46 3.86
N VAL A 20 9.34 -36.39 4.04
CA VAL A 20 10.34 -36.71 2.99
C VAL A 20 9.73 -37.53 1.85
N TRP A 21 8.74 -38.36 2.17
CA TRP A 21 7.99 -39.12 1.16
C TRP A 21 7.15 -38.19 0.27
N LEU A 22 6.52 -37.16 0.86
CA LEU A 22 5.80 -36.13 0.11
C LEU A 22 6.71 -35.17 -0.68
N THR A 23 7.92 -34.87 -0.21
CA THR A 23 8.79 -33.92 -0.91
C THR A 23 9.47 -34.54 -2.14
N ASP A 24 9.85 -35.81 -2.10
CA ASP A 24 10.67 -36.41 -3.18
C ASP A 24 9.88 -37.22 -4.21
N LEU A 25 8.78 -37.87 -3.82
CA LEU A 25 8.02 -38.75 -4.74
C LEU A 25 6.92 -38.00 -5.49
N THR A 26 6.27 -37.04 -4.84
CA THR A 26 5.11 -36.34 -5.41
C THR A 26 5.49 -35.50 -6.62
N PRO A 27 6.54 -34.65 -6.57
CA PRO A 27 6.96 -33.87 -7.74
C PRO A 27 7.43 -34.78 -8.88
N ARG A 28 8.27 -35.79 -8.59
CA ARG A 28 8.75 -36.75 -9.62
C ARG A 28 7.63 -37.59 -10.23
N PHE A 29 6.59 -37.90 -9.47
CA PHE A 29 5.37 -38.53 -9.98
C PHE A 29 4.64 -37.59 -10.92
N PHE A 30 4.39 -36.34 -10.50
CA PHE A 30 3.72 -35.34 -11.33
C PHE A 30 4.53 -35.00 -12.59
N ASP A 31 5.84 -34.81 -12.53
CA ASP A 31 6.68 -34.51 -13.70
C ASP A 31 6.67 -35.67 -14.70
N ARG A 32 6.96 -36.90 -14.25
CA ARG A 32 6.93 -38.09 -15.13
C ARG A 32 5.54 -38.36 -15.71
N PHE A 33 4.50 -38.02 -14.97
CA PHE A 33 3.12 -38.22 -15.40
C PHE A 33 2.70 -37.12 -16.38
N LEU A 34 2.92 -35.84 -16.06
CA LEU A 34 2.55 -34.68 -16.88
C LEU A 34 3.34 -34.62 -18.19
N ASP A 35 4.64 -34.95 -18.20
CA ASP A 35 5.44 -34.99 -19.44
C ASP A 35 4.98 -36.10 -20.40
N LYS A 36 4.42 -37.21 -19.88
CA LYS A 36 3.82 -38.28 -20.69
C LYS A 36 2.40 -37.96 -21.17
N VAL A 37 1.73 -37.03 -20.50
CA VAL A 37 0.29 -36.80 -20.57
C VAL A 37 0.07 -35.43 -21.21
N GLY A 38 0.28 -35.35 -22.54
CA GLY A 38 0.00 -34.12 -23.30
C GLY A 38 -1.43 -33.58 -23.07
N ILE A 39 -1.76 -32.38 -23.58
CA ILE A 39 -3.02 -31.64 -23.29
C ILE A 39 -4.32 -32.48 -23.39
N LYS A 40 -4.37 -33.49 -24.28
CA LYS A 40 -5.51 -34.43 -24.35
C LYS A 40 -5.61 -35.35 -23.14
N SER A 41 -4.48 -35.81 -22.62
CA SER A 41 -4.38 -36.69 -21.45
C SER A 41 -4.57 -35.92 -20.14
N PHE A 42 -4.26 -34.61 -20.09
CA PHE A 42 -4.56 -33.75 -18.93
C PHE A 42 -6.08 -33.66 -18.66
N LYS A 43 -6.89 -33.63 -19.72
CA LYS A 43 -8.37 -33.71 -19.60
C LYS A 43 -8.83 -35.03 -18.98
N TRP A 44 -8.20 -36.15 -19.35
CA TRP A 44 -8.48 -37.46 -18.79
C TRP A 44 -8.05 -37.56 -17.32
N LEU A 45 -6.91 -36.96 -16.95
CA LEU A 45 -6.48 -36.89 -15.56
C LEU A 45 -7.49 -36.13 -14.70
N ILE A 46 -7.91 -34.92 -15.12
CA ILE A 46 -8.97 -34.17 -14.43
C ILE A 46 -10.24 -35.01 -14.32
N GLY A 47 -10.65 -35.68 -15.40
CA GLY A 47 -11.82 -36.57 -15.40
C GLY A 47 -11.70 -37.72 -14.40
N LEU A 48 -10.56 -38.39 -14.34
CA LEU A 48 -10.29 -39.48 -13.39
C LEU A 48 -10.28 -38.96 -11.95
N THR A 49 -9.59 -37.84 -11.68
CA THR A 49 -9.56 -37.26 -10.34
C THR A 49 -10.96 -36.85 -9.88
N LEU A 50 -11.80 -36.31 -10.77
CA LEU A 50 -13.21 -36.02 -10.49
C LEU A 50 -14.02 -37.29 -10.19
N ILE A 51 -13.85 -38.35 -10.98
CA ILE A 51 -14.53 -39.65 -10.76
C ILE A 51 -14.13 -40.23 -9.40
N PHE A 52 -12.84 -40.24 -9.05
CA PHE A 52 -12.38 -40.74 -7.75
C PHE A 52 -12.79 -39.84 -6.57
N SER A 53 -13.03 -38.55 -6.83
CA SER A 53 -13.53 -37.63 -5.81
C SER A 53 -15.04 -37.74 -5.58
N LEU A 54 -15.79 -38.30 -6.53
CA LEU A 54 -17.26 -38.34 -6.50
C LEU A 54 -17.82 -39.06 -5.26
N PRO A 55 -17.30 -40.24 -4.84
CA PRO A 55 -17.76 -40.87 -3.60
C PRO A 55 -17.54 -39.98 -2.38
N LEU A 56 -16.41 -39.28 -2.30
CA LEU A 56 -16.12 -38.37 -1.19
C LEU A 56 -17.04 -37.14 -1.19
N ILE A 57 -17.61 -36.77 -2.33
CA ILE A 57 -18.53 -35.62 -2.45
C ILE A 57 -19.97 -36.01 -2.14
N VAL A 58 -20.46 -37.10 -2.72
CA VAL A 58 -21.91 -37.42 -2.78
C VAL A 58 -22.34 -38.33 -1.63
N THR A 59 -21.43 -39.11 -1.03
CA THR A 59 -21.80 -40.08 0.01
C THR A 59 -22.39 -39.37 1.24
N PRO A 60 -23.65 -39.65 1.62
CA PRO A 60 -24.22 -39.15 2.86
C PRO A 60 -23.54 -39.85 4.03
N LEU A 61 -23.12 -39.07 5.01
CA LEU A 61 -22.44 -39.56 6.21
C LEU A 61 -23.20 -39.09 7.44
N GLU A 62 -23.19 -39.90 8.49
CA GLU A 62 -23.64 -39.45 9.81
C GLU A 62 -22.74 -38.30 10.30
N VAL A 63 -23.26 -37.43 11.15
CA VAL A 63 -22.57 -36.19 11.57
C VAL A 63 -21.19 -36.48 12.14
N TRP A 64 -21.04 -37.51 12.97
CA TRP A 64 -19.74 -37.87 13.56
C TRP A 64 -18.76 -38.43 12.52
N GLN A 65 -19.25 -39.21 11.53
CA GLN A 65 -18.43 -39.72 10.43
C GLN A 65 -17.93 -38.58 9.55
N GLN A 66 -18.84 -37.65 9.21
CA GLN A 66 -18.49 -36.42 8.51
C GLN A 66 -17.47 -35.60 9.30
N ALA A 67 -17.62 -35.48 10.62
CA ALA A 67 -16.69 -34.76 11.47
C ALA A 67 -15.28 -35.39 11.46
N ILE A 68 -15.18 -36.73 11.46
CA ILE A 68 -13.89 -37.42 11.34
C ILE A 68 -13.24 -37.13 9.98
N VAL A 69 -14.00 -37.26 8.89
CA VAL A 69 -13.51 -36.94 7.53
C VAL A 69 -13.08 -35.48 7.43
N ALA A 70 -13.89 -34.57 7.96
CA ALA A 70 -13.59 -33.14 8.06
C ALA A 70 -12.25 -32.87 8.76
N VAL A 71 -12.06 -33.43 9.96
CA VAL A 71 -10.82 -33.28 10.73
C VAL A 71 -9.63 -33.87 9.99
N PHE A 72 -9.78 -35.06 9.41
CA PHE A 72 -8.71 -35.70 8.62
C PHE A 72 -8.27 -34.85 7.43
N LEU A 73 -9.22 -34.35 6.62
CA LEU A 73 -8.92 -33.53 5.44
C LEU A 73 -8.28 -32.19 5.85
N VAL A 74 -8.73 -31.58 6.94
CA VAL A 74 -8.11 -30.36 7.47
C VAL A 74 -6.68 -30.63 7.95
N ILE A 75 -6.44 -31.71 8.70
CA ILE A 75 -5.09 -32.10 9.14
C ILE A 75 -4.19 -32.32 7.92
N LEU A 76 -4.66 -33.06 6.92
CA LEU A 76 -3.92 -33.29 5.68
C LEU A 76 -3.55 -31.96 4.99
N GLY A 77 -4.51 -31.05 4.84
CA GLY A 77 -4.23 -29.73 4.28
C GLY A 77 -3.22 -28.92 5.09
N GLN A 78 -3.30 -28.96 6.42
CA GLN A 78 -2.32 -28.28 7.29
C GLN A 78 -0.92 -28.91 7.19
N LEU A 79 -0.81 -30.23 7.03
CA LEU A 79 0.47 -30.89 6.79
C LEU A 79 1.10 -30.44 5.47
N VAL A 80 0.29 -30.31 4.42
CA VAL A 80 0.76 -29.79 3.12
C VAL A 80 1.23 -28.34 3.22
N VAL A 81 0.47 -27.46 3.90
CA VAL A 81 0.89 -26.06 4.12
C VAL A 81 2.18 -25.99 4.94
N ARG A 82 2.38 -26.86 5.92
CA ARG A 82 3.65 -26.93 6.67
C ARG A 82 4.80 -27.39 5.79
N ALA A 83 4.59 -28.44 4.99
CA ALA A 83 5.60 -28.92 4.04
C ALA A 83 5.98 -27.83 3.01
N GLU A 84 5.02 -27.04 2.53
CA GLU A 84 5.28 -25.92 1.61
C GLU A 84 6.11 -24.81 2.25
N LYS A 85 5.96 -24.55 3.55
CA LYS A 85 6.76 -23.52 4.25
C LYS A 85 8.23 -23.87 4.38
N ASP A 86 8.53 -25.16 4.53
CA ASP A 86 9.89 -25.67 4.68
C ASP A 86 10.56 -25.90 3.30
N GLU A 87 9.78 -25.83 2.21
CA GLU A 87 10.24 -26.04 0.85
C GLU A 87 10.81 -24.75 0.24
N SER A 88 11.96 -24.87 -0.41
CA SER A 88 12.65 -23.76 -1.08
C SER A 88 12.43 -23.74 -2.59
N SER A 89 12.08 -24.89 -3.19
CA SER A 89 11.84 -25.02 -4.63
C SER A 89 10.47 -24.44 -5.04
N PRO A 90 10.43 -23.45 -5.95
CA PRO A 90 9.17 -22.90 -6.46
C PRO A 90 8.31 -23.93 -7.21
N GLU A 91 8.94 -24.91 -7.86
CA GLU A 91 8.25 -25.96 -8.62
C GLU A 91 7.50 -26.91 -7.69
N ILE A 92 8.11 -27.30 -6.56
CA ILE A 92 7.49 -28.16 -5.56
C ILE A 92 6.38 -27.41 -4.82
N SER A 93 6.60 -26.13 -4.45
CA SER A 93 5.55 -25.27 -3.86
C SER A 93 4.32 -25.16 -4.78
N HIS A 94 4.53 -25.08 -6.09
CA HIS A 94 3.44 -25.11 -7.07
C HIS A 94 2.65 -26.42 -7.05
N TYR A 95 3.31 -27.58 -6.94
CA TYR A 95 2.61 -28.87 -6.80
C TYR A 95 1.79 -28.95 -5.50
N TYR A 96 2.31 -28.45 -4.38
CA TYR A 96 1.53 -28.34 -3.14
C TYR A 96 0.30 -27.44 -3.31
N HIS A 97 0.44 -26.31 -4.01
CA HIS A 97 -0.70 -25.45 -4.31
C HIS A 97 -1.76 -26.18 -5.14
N LEU A 98 -1.38 -26.87 -6.22
CA LEU A 98 -2.32 -27.61 -7.08
C LEU A 98 -3.05 -28.71 -6.30
N PHE A 99 -2.35 -29.43 -5.43
CA PHE A 99 -2.97 -30.43 -4.55
C PHE A 99 -3.97 -29.79 -3.58
N MET A 100 -3.63 -28.65 -2.98
CA MET A 100 -4.52 -27.90 -2.10
C MET A 100 -5.75 -27.35 -2.84
N VAL A 101 -5.59 -26.89 -4.08
CA VAL A 101 -6.72 -26.51 -4.96
C VAL A 101 -7.66 -27.68 -5.15
N TRP A 102 -7.15 -28.87 -5.49
CA TRP A 102 -7.99 -30.07 -5.61
C TRP A 102 -8.73 -30.39 -4.30
N LEU A 103 -8.01 -30.45 -3.18
CA LEU A 103 -8.57 -30.76 -1.86
C LEU A 103 -9.65 -29.74 -1.43
N SER A 104 -9.40 -28.45 -1.70
CA SER A 104 -10.38 -27.40 -1.45
C SER A 104 -11.61 -27.55 -2.34
N LEU A 105 -11.45 -27.80 -3.64
CA LEU A 105 -12.58 -28.00 -4.55
C LEU A 105 -13.45 -29.21 -4.15
N VAL A 106 -12.83 -30.31 -3.72
CA VAL A 106 -13.57 -31.50 -3.24
C VAL A 106 -14.43 -31.16 -2.02
N THR A 107 -13.85 -30.51 -1.00
CA THR A 107 -14.60 -30.13 0.21
C THR A 107 -15.64 -29.04 -0.06
N THR A 108 -15.35 -28.09 -0.96
CA THR A 108 -16.32 -27.08 -1.45
C THR A 108 -17.52 -27.75 -2.12
N THR A 109 -17.26 -28.70 -3.01
CA THR A 109 -18.33 -29.37 -3.76
C THR A 109 -19.13 -30.29 -2.84
N ARG A 110 -18.49 -30.94 -1.87
CA ARG A 110 -19.19 -31.71 -0.82
C ARG A 110 -20.11 -30.81 0.02
N TYR A 111 -19.63 -29.64 0.44
CA TYR A 111 -20.47 -28.64 1.13
C TYR A 111 -21.64 -28.20 0.25
N LEU A 112 -21.38 -27.87 -1.02
CA LEU A 112 -22.43 -27.41 -1.94
C LEU A 112 -23.47 -28.52 -2.22
N PHE A 113 -23.04 -29.77 -2.37
CA PHE A 113 -23.92 -30.92 -2.49
C PHE A 113 -24.79 -31.07 -1.24
N TYR A 114 -24.18 -31.06 -0.05
CA TYR A 114 -24.90 -31.08 1.22
C TYR A 114 -25.94 -29.94 1.31
N ARG A 115 -25.53 -28.70 0.98
CA ARG A 115 -26.39 -27.53 1.03
C ARG A 115 -27.61 -27.67 0.12
N THR A 116 -27.37 -28.09 -1.12
CA THR A 116 -28.41 -28.22 -2.16
C THR A 116 -29.37 -29.38 -1.87
N SER A 117 -28.86 -30.52 -1.41
CA SER A 117 -29.65 -31.74 -1.25
C SER A 117 -30.45 -31.80 0.06
N TYR A 118 -29.93 -31.22 1.15
CA TYR A 118 -30.49 -31.48 2.49
C TYR A 118 -30.95 -30.23 3.24
N THR A 119 -30.38 -29.05 2.95
CA THR A 119 -30.54 -27.89 3.85
C THR A 119 -31.41 -26.75 3.32
N LEU A 120 -31.87 -26.80 2.06
CA LEU A 120 -32.72 -25.73 1.52
C LEU A 120 -34.06 -25.69 2.28
N ASN A 121 -34.43 -24.53 2.82
CA ASN A 121 -35.64 -24.37 3.62
C ASN A 121 -36.72 -23.53 2.92
N PHE A 122 -37.77 -24.20 2.45
CA PHE A 122 -38.91 -23.59 1.77
C PHE A 122 -40.21 -23.65 2.59
N ASN A 123 -40.12 -23.85 3.90
CA ASN A 123 -41.30 -24.05 4.76
C ASN A 123 -42.21 -22.82 4.86
N SER A 124 -41.69 -21.61 4.65
CA SER A 124 -42.46 -20.37 4.64
C SER A 124 -41.95 -19.44 3.55
N TRP A 125 -42.74 -18.45 3.13
CA TRP A 125 -42.32 -17.49 2.10
C TRP A 125 -41.09 -16.67 2.54
N VAL A 126 -41.03 -16.24 3.82
CA VAL A 126 -39.88 -15.49 4.38
C VAL A 126 -38.62 -16.36 4.37
N ASN A 127 -38.72 -17.60 4.85
CA ASN A 127 -37.60 -18.53 4.87
C ASN A 127 -37.15 -18.88 3.44
N SER A 128 -38.09 -19.02 2.51
CA SER A 128 -37.79 -19.30 1.11
C SER A 128 -36.98 -18.17 0.46
N ILE A 129 -37.38 -16.91 0.68
CA ILE A 129 -36.64 -15.76 0.15
C ILE A 129 -35.24 -15.69 0.77
N ALA A 130 -35.15 -15.78 2.11
CA ALA A 130 -33.87 -15.76 2.81
C ALA A 130 -32.94 -16.91 2.36
N CYS A 131 -33.51 -18.11 2.14
CA CYS A 131 -32.80 -19.29 1.66
C CYS A 131 -32.25 -19.06 0.25
N ILE A 132 -33.07 -18.60 -0.70
CA ILE A 132 -32.65 -18.34 -2.08
C ILE A 132 -31.57 -17.26 -2.12
N VAL A 133 -31.74 -16.16 -1.38
CA VAL A 133 -30.78 -15.06 -1.34
C VAL A 133 -29.44 -15.51 -0.75
N LEU A 134 -29.46 -16.26 0.35
CA LEU A 134 -28.26 -16.85 0.94
C LEU A 134 -27.57 -17.83 -0.04
N PHE A 135 -28.35 -18.71 -0.67
CA PHE A 135 -27.82 -19.72 -1.58
C PHE A 135 -27.19 -19.09 -2.83
N ILE A 136 -27.80 -18.05 -3.41
CA ILE A 136 -27.19 -17.29 -4.52
C ILE A 136 -25.89 -16.62 -4.08
N ALA A 137 -25.82 -16.06 -2.87
CA ALA A 137 -24.59 -15.47 -2.33
C ALA A 137 -23.47 -16.52 -2.20
N GLU A 138 -23.80 -17.72 -1.72
CA GLU A 138 -22.86 -18.85 -1.63
C GLU A 138 -22.41 -19.33 -3.01
N LEU A 139 -23.32 -19.48 -3.97
CA LEU A 139 -22.99 -19.84 -5.35
C LEU A 139 -22.04 -18.83 -5.98
N TYR A 140 -22.26 -17.54 -5.73
CA TYR A 140 -21.33 -16.49 -6.17
C TYR A 140 -19.95 -16.64 -5.53
N ALA A 141 -19.86 -16.90 -4.22
CA ALA A 141 -18.59 -17.11 -3.53
C ALA A 141 -17.84 -18.36 -4.03
N VAL A 142 -18.55 -19.45 -4.31
CA VAL A 142 -17.97 -20.66 -4.91
C VAL A 142 -17.49 -20.37 -6.34
N LEU A 143 -18.27 -19.64 -7.13
CA LEU A 143 -17.89 -19.25 -8.48
C LEU A 143 -16.61 -18.41 -8.48
N THR A 144 -16.52 -17.38 -7.63
CA THR A 144 -15.32 -16.53 -7.54
C THR A 144 -14.12 -17.30 -7.00
N LEU A 145 -14.31 -18.26 -6.08
CA LEU A 145 -13.26 -19.16 -5.62
C LEU A 145 -12.70 -20.01 -6.77
N VAL A 146 -13.57 -20.64 -7.56
CA VAL A 146 -13.17 -21.47 -8.72
C VAL A 146 -12.44 -20.62 -9.77
N LEU A 147 -12.94 -19.40 -10.05
CA LEU A 147 -12.29 -18.48 -10.97
C LEU A 147 -10.93 -18.00 -10.46
N ALA A 148 -10.81 -17.72 -9.16
CA ALA A 148 -9.53 -17.36 -8.54
C ALA A 148 -8.53 -18.52 -8.66
N TYR A 149 -8.94 -19.75 -8.35
CA TYR A 149 -8.08 -20.94 -8.53
C TYR A 149 -7.66 -21.12 -9.97
N PHE A 150 -8.58 -20.94 -10.93
CA PHE A 150 -8.24 -20.99 -12.35
C PHE A 150 -7.14 -19.98 -12.72
N GLN A 151 -7.25 -18.74 -12.22
CA GLN A 151 -6.25 -17.71 -12.46
C GLN A 151 -4.91 -18.04 -11.78
N THR A 152 -4.93 -18.64 -10.59
CA THR A 152 -3.72 -18.94 -9.82
C THR A 152 -3.13 -20.32 -10.07
N LEU A 153 -3.70 -21.11 -10.99
CA LEU A 153 -3.19 -22.46 -11.31
C LEU A 153 -1.69 -22.43 -11.56
N LYS A 154 -1.19 -21.44 -12.33
CA LYS A 154 0.24 -21.22 -12.55
C LYS A 154 0.54 -19.72 -12.60
N LEU A 155 1.48 -19.27 -11.79
CA LEU A 155 1.99 -17.90 -11.87
C LEU A 155 3.15 -17.84 -12.84
N LYS A 156 3.10 -16.89 -13.78
CA LYS A 156 4.17 -16.68 -14.75
C LYS A 156 5.14 -15.62 -14.26
N GLU A 157 6.39 -16.02 -14.08
CA GLU A 157 7.51 -15.12 -13.82
C GLU A 157 8.24 -14.81 -15.13
N ARG A 158 8.57 -13.55 -15.37
CA ARG A 158 9.28 -13.12 -16.58
C ARG A 158 10.57 -12.41 -16.23
N GLN A 159 11.58 -12.68 -17.03
CA GLN A 159 12.84 -11.93 -17.01
C GLN A 159 12.84 -10.88 -18.13
N PRO A 160 13.48 -9.72 -17.91
CA PRO A 160 13.60 -8.70 -18.95
C PRO A 160 14.51 -9.22 -20.07
N ILE A 161 14.19 -8.85 -21.31
CA ILE A 161 15.04 -9.14 -22.46
C ILE A 161 16.15 -8.09 -22.52
N ASN A 162 17.41 -8.56 -22.57
CA ASN A 162 18.56 -7.67 -22.55
C ASN A 162 18.71 -6.92 -23.89
N LEU A 163 18.33 -5.64 -23.91
CA LEU A 163 18.43 -4.79 -25.10
C LEU A 163 19.88 -4.58 -25.58
N ALA A 164 20.89 -4.78 -24.74
CA ALA A 164 22.30 -4.64 -25.14
C ALA A 164 22.72 -5.69 -26.18
N GLN A 165 21.94 -6.76 -26.33
CA GLN A 165 22.16 -7.78 -27.36
C GLN A 165 21.56 -7.38 -28.73
N ILE A 166 20.81 -6.29 -28.80
CA ILE A 166 20.11 -5.83 -30.00
C ILE A 166 20.78 -4.54 -30.49
N PRO A 167 21.15 -4.43 -31.78
CA PRO A 167 21.76 -3.23 -32.33
C PRO A 167 20.92 -1.97 -32.07
N LEU A 168 21.58 -0.89 -31.66
CA LEU A 168 20.91 0.38 -31.28
C LEU A 168 20.01 0.95 -32.39
N ALA A 169 20.38 0.70 -33.65
CA ALA A 169 19.60 1.14 -34.82
C ALA A 169 18.20 0.51 -34.86
N GLU A 170 18.08 -0.74 -34.43
CA GLU A 170 16.85 -1.54 -34.43
C GLU A 170 15.94 -1.26 -33.22
N TRP A 171 16.41 -0.49 -32.25
CA TRP A 171 15.59 -0.14 -31.09
C TRP A 171 14.36 0.65 -31.53
N PHE A 172 13.19 0.24 -31.01
CA PHE A 172 11.94 0.94 -31.22
C PHE A 172 12.02 2.39 -30.75
N SER A 173 11.37 3.29 -31.48
CA SER A 173 11.09 4.64 -30.99
C SER A 173 9.95 4.60 -29.96
N VAL A 174 10.10 5.36 -28.87
CA VAL A 174 9.15 5.36 -27.75
C VAL A 174 8.66 6.78 -27.48
N ASP A 175 7.35 6.99 -27.60
CA ASP A 175 6.71 8.20 -27.08
C ASP A 175 6.21 7.96 -25.66
N ILE A 176 6.50 8.87 -24.74
CA ILE A 176 6.02 8.81 -23.36
C ILE A 176 4.90 9.83 -23.20
N TYR A 177 3.69 9.36 -22.94
CA TYR A 177 2.51 10.18 -22.74
C TYR A 177 2.19 10.34 -21.26
N ILE A 178 2.02 11.59 -20.85
CA ILE A 178 1.61 11.97 -19.50
C ILE A 178 0.30 12.77 -19.60
N PRO A 179 -0.87 12.13 -19.57
CA PRO A 179 -2.15 12.80 -19.56
C PRO A 179 -2.38 13.55 -18.24
N THR A 180 -2.91 14.76 -18.34
CA THR A 180 -3.25 15.58 -17.17
C THR A 180 -4.52 16.39 -17.43
N TYR A 181 -5.32 16.63 -16.39
CA TYR A 181 -6.54 17.42 -16.44
C TYR A 181 -6.49 18.60 -15.46
N ASN A 182 -6.49 18.34 -14.16
CA ASN A 182 -6.57 19.35 -13.09
C ASN A 182 -5.40 19.28 -12.09
N GLU A 183 -4.45 18.35 -12.28
CA GLU A 183 -3.37 18.13 -11.32
C GLU A 183 -2.41 19.31 -11.23
N GLU A 184 -1.81 19.50 -10.06
CA GLU A 184 -0.87 20.60 -9.84
C GLU A 184 0.40 20.44 -10.66
N ILE A 185 0.99 21.57 -11.08
CA ILE A 185 2.21 21.58 -11.92
C ILE A 185 3.35 20.82 -11.24
N GLY A 186 3.48 20.93 -9.91
CA GLY A 186 4.50 20.20 -9.16
C GLY A 186 4.41 18.68 -9.31
N ILE A 187 3.20 18.11 -9.41
CA ILE A 187 2.97 16.68 -9.63
C ILE A 187 3.39 16.32 -11.06
N VAL A 188 2.91 17.08 -12.05
CA VAL A 188 3.25 16.85 -13.47
C VAL A 188 4.75 16.96 -13.71
N ARG A 189 5.41 17.95 -13.08
CA ARG A 189 6.86 18.20 -13.20
C ARG A 189 7.69 17.00 -12.72
N LYS A 190 7.35 16.40 -11.57
CA LYS A 190 8.06 15.21 -11.04
C LYS A 190 8.02 14.05 -12.03
N THR A 191 6.84 13.75 -12.57
CA THR A 191 6.66 12.65 -13.53
C THR A 191 7.35 12.96 -14.86
N ALA A 192 7.27 14.20 -15.35
CA ALA A 192 7.96 14.64 -16.57
C ALA A 192 9.48 14.53 -16.45
N LEU A 193 10.06 14.99 -15.34
CA LEU A 193 11.49 14.88 -15.04
C LEU A 193 11.95 13.43 -15.04
N ALA A 194 11.23 12.55 -14.35
CA ALA A 194 11.55 11.14 -14.29
C ALA A 194 11.40 10.44 -15.65
N ALA A 195 10.39 10.79 -16.45
CA ALA A 195 10.23 10.30 -17.82
C ALA A 195 11.39 10.73 -18.74
N LEU A 196 11.86 11.98 -18.59
CA LEU A 196 13.07 12.46 -19.27
C LEU A 196 14.32 11.73 -18.79
N ALA A 197 14.39 11.36 -17.51
CA ALA A 197 15.52 10.62 -16.93
C ALA A 197 15.56 9.13 -17.31
N CYS A 198 14.47 8.53 -17.79
CA CYS A 198 14.43 7.12 -18.19
C CYS A 198 15.55 6.78 -19.21
N GLU A 199 16.43 5.85 -18.88
CA GLU A 199 17.54 5.46 -19.75
C GLU A 199 17.04 4.81 -21.03
N TYR A 200 17.50 5.36 -22.16
CA TYR A 200 17.19 4.84 -23.49
C TYR A 200 18.12 5.44 -24.54
N ALA A 201 18.10 4.90 -25.75
CA ALA A 201 18.89 5.39 -26.88
C ALA A 201 18.58 6.87 -27.19
N ARG A 202 19.65 7.66 -27.41
CA ARG A 202 19.52 9.09 -27.73
C ARG A 202 18.66 9.27 -28.99
N GLY A 203 17.70 10.19 -28.92
CA GLY A 203 16.78 10.50 -30.04
C GLY A 203 15.66 9.46 -30.26
N LYS A 204 15.65 8.33 -29.55
CA LYS A 204 14.62 7.29 -29.66
C LYS A 204 13.51 7.40 -28.61
N LYS A 205 13.54 8.40 -27.74
CA LYS A 205 12.46 8.71 -26.79
C LYS A 205 12.02 10.17 -26.89
N LYS A 206 10.72 10.43 -26.72
CA LYS A 206 10.13 11.77 -26.64
C LYS A 206 9.07 11.81 -25.54
N VAL A 207 9.01 12.89 -24.78
CA VAL A 207 8.06 13.05 -23.66
C VAL A 207 7.00 14.08 -24.03
N TYR A 208 5.72 13.68 -23.91
CA TYR A 208 4.55 14.50 -24.22
C TYR A 208 3.67 14.68 -22.99
N ILE A 209 3.39 15.94 -22.65
CA ILE A 209 2.38 16.30 -21.65
C ILE A 209 1.07 16.54 -22.39
N LEU A 210 0.09 15.65 -22.18
CA LEU A 210 -1.22 15.72 -22.84
C LEU A 210 -2.20 16.47 -21.94
N ASP A 211 -2.34 17.78 -22.15
CA ASP A 211 -3.15 18.66 -21.31
C ASP A 211 -4.62 18.74 -21.77
N ASP A 212 -5.50 18.11 -20.99
CA ASP A 212 -6.95 18.12 -21.20
C ASP A 212 -7.65 19.21 -20.36
N GLY A 213 -6.90 19.99 -19.58
CA GLY A 213 -7.39 21.11 -18.76
C GLY A 213 -7.79 22.31 -19.60
N ARG A 214 -8.95 22.23 -20.29
CA ARG A 214 -9.40 23.19 -21.30
C ARG A 214 -10.15 24.39 -20.70
N PRO A 215 -9.60 25.62 -20.75
CA PRO A 215 -10.31 26.82 -20.28
C PRO A 215 -11.60 27.09 -21.05
N GLU A 216 -11.59 26.85 -22.36
CA GLU A 216 -12.71 27.16 -23.27
C GLU A 216 -13.95 26.29 -23.02
N LYS A 217 -13.84 25.23 -22.21
CA LYS A 217 -14.97 24.42 -21.73
C LYS A 217 -15.88 25.20 -20.78
N TYR A 218 -15.35 26.22 -20.10
CA TYR A 218 -16.05 26.99 -19.09
C TYR A 218 -16.52 28.33 -19.66
N LYS A 219 -17.65 28.83 -19.15
CA LYS A 219 -18.17 30.17 -19.49
C LYS A 219 -17.19 31.26 -19.05
N GLU A 220 -17.29 32.46 -19.63
CA GLU A 220 -16.34 33.55 -19.39
C GLU A 220 -16.31 34.04 -17.94
N ASP A 221 -17.45 33.97 -17.26
CA ASP A 221 -17.65 34.34 -15.85
C ASP A 221 -17.20 33.26 -14.85
N ASP A 222 -16.93 32.03 -15.31
CA ASP A 222 -16.53 30.92 -14.44
C ASP A 222 -15.07 31.07 -13.99
N ALA A 223 -14.84 31.15 -12.68
CA ALA A 223 -13.50 31.24 -12.09
C ALA A 223 -12.56 30.11 -12.54
N ARG A 224 -13.09 28.93 -12.89
CA ARG A 224 -12.31 27.81 -13.41
C ARG A 224 -11.65 28.13 -14.74
N ARG A 225 -12.26 28.96 -15.60
CA ARG A 225 -11.68 29.36 -16.88
C ARG A 225 -10.32 30.04 -16.67
N LYS A 226 -10.28 31.05 -15.78
CA LYS A 226 -9.03 31.76 -15.44
C LYS A 226 -8.00 30.82 -14.82
N LYS A 227 -8.44 29.92 -13.92
CA LYS A 227 -7.57 28.91 -13.29
C LYS A 227 -6.92 27.98 -14.32
N PHE A 228 -7.70 27.39 -15.23
CA PHE A 228 -7.17 26.49 -16.26
C PHE A 228 -6.31 27.23 -17.29
N ALA A 229 -6.61 28.50 -17.60
CA ALA A 229 -5.80 29.30 -18.51
C ALA A 229 -4.41 29.58 -17.91
N ALA A 230 -4.35 30.01 -16.65
CA ALA A 230 -3.09 30.21 -15.93
C ALA A 230 -2.28 28.91 -15.84
N ARG A 231 -2.93 27.81 -15.46
CA ARG A 231 -2.31 26.48 -15.39
C ARG A 231 -1.74 26.03 -16.73
N ARG A 232 -2.44 26.28 -17.83
CA ARG A 232 -1.98 25.92 -19.18
C ARG A 232 -0.70 26.67 -19.57
N GLU A 233 -0.61 27.96 -19.24
CA GLU A 233 0.60 28.74 -19.47
C GLU A 233 1.78 28.29 -18.59
N GLU A 234 1.51 27.91 -17.34
CA GLU A 234 2.52 27.30 -16.47
C GLU A 234 3.02 25.95 -17.00
N LEU A 235 2.12 25.09 -17.51
CA LEU A 235 2.50 23.83 -18.16
C LEU A 235 3.37 24.07 -19.39
N LYS A 236 3.04 25.05 -20.24
CA LYS A 236 3.85 25.42 -21.41
C LYS A 236 5.26 25.84 -20.99
N LYS A 237 5.37 26.71 -19.99
CA LYS A 237 6.67 27.15 -19.45
C LYS A 237 7.48 25.98 -18.91
N MET A 238 6.87 25.14 -18.08
CA MET A 238 7.50 23.93 -17.56
C MET A 238 7.97 23.00 -18.68
N CYS A 239 7.16 22.80 -19.71
CA CYS A 239 7.54 21.96 -20.85
C CYS A 239 8.75 22.53 -21.60
N ALA A 240 8.77 23.86 -21.83
CA ALA A 240 9.90 24.54 -22.47
C ALA A 240 11.18 24.46 -21.62
N GLU A 241 11.08 24.64 -20.29
CA GLU A 241 12.20 24.52 -19.35
C GLU A 241 12.80 23.11 -19.34
N LEU A 242 11.95 22.07 -19.33
CA LEU A 242 12.39 20.68 -19.23
C LEU A 242 12.75 20.04 -20.58
N GLY A 243 12.30 20.62 -21.70
CA GLY A 243 12.41 20.01 -23.02
C GLY A 243 11.34 18.95 -23.32
N CYS A 244 10.18 19.02 -22.65
CA CYS A 244 9.01 18.21 -22.97
C CYS A 244 8.14 18.86 -24.04
N ILE A 245 7.29 18.08 -24.71
CA ILE A 245 6.33 18.57 -25.71
C ILE A 245 4.97 18.73 -25.05
N HIS A 246 4.42 19.94 -25.08
CA HIS A 246 3.04 20.21 -24.62
C HIS A 246 2.06 19.96 -25.77
N LEU A 247 1.08 19.08 -25.57
CA LEU A 247 0.03 18.78 -26.53
C LEU A 247 -1.34 19.07 -25.92
N THR A 248 -2.18 19.78 -26.67
CA THR A 248 -3.58 20.06 -26.32
C THR A 248 -4.50 19.60 -27.45
N ARG A 249 -5.81 19.64 -27.20
CA ARG A 249 -6.85 19.36 -28.20
C ARG A 249 -8.06 20.29 -28.04
N ASP A 250 -8.88 20.37 -29.09
CA ASP A 250 -9.95 21.36 -29.18
C ASP A 250 -11.28 20.94 -28.53
N ASN A 251 -11.36 19.73 -27.98
CA ASN A 251 -12.55 19.19 -27.29
C ASN A 251 -12.15 18.32 -26.10
N ASN A 252 -13.11 17.96 -25.23
CA ASN A 252 -12.90 17.07 -24.07
C ASN A 252 -13.61 15.71 -24.22
N ASN A 253 -13.86 15.26 -25.46
CA ASN A 253 -14.60 14.02 -25.70
C ASN A 253 -13.82 12.82 -25.16
N HIS A 254 -14.51 11.87 -24.52
CA HIS A 254 -13.94 10.62 -24.01
C HIS A 254 -12.74 10.77 -23.04
N ALA A 255 -12.63 11.90 -22.34
CA ALA A 255 -11.65 12.12 -21.26
C ALA A 255 -10.21 11.65 -21.63
N LYS A 256 -9.57 10.86 -20.76
CA LYS A 256 -8.21 10.35 -20.92
C LYS A 256 -8.03 9.51 -22.19
N ALA A 257 -8.96 8.60 -22.49
CA ALA A 257 -8.93 7.78 -23.70
C ALA A 257 -8.90 8.65 -24.98
N GLY A 258 -9.79 9.64 -25.04
CA GLY A 258 -9.85 10.59 -26.15
C GLY A 258 -8.59 11.45 -26.30
N ASN A 259 -7.98 11.84 -25.17
CA ASN A 259 -6.72 12.59 -25.16
C ASN A 259 -5.55 11.75 -25.72
N ILE A 260 -5.43 10.48 -25.30
CA ILE A 260 -4.41 9.55 -25.82
C ILE A 260 -4.65 9.27 -27.32
N ASN A 261 -5.90 9.04 -27.74
CA ASN A 261 -6.22 8.81 -29.14
C ASN A 261 -5.91 10.02 -30.03
N HIS A 262 -6.13 11.23 -29.54
CA HIS A 262 -5.70 12.45 -30.25
C HIS A 262 -4.17 12.47 -30.42
N ALA A 263 -3.42 12.15 -29.37
CA ALA A 263 -1.96 12.08 -29.42
C ALA A 263 -1.43 11.00 -30.37
N PHE A 264 -2.10 9.84 -30.48
CA PHE A 264 -1.74 8.84 -31.48
C PHE A 264 -1.76 9.40 -32.90
N GLY A 265 -2.68 10.32 -33.23
CA GLY A 265 -2.74 10.96 -34.55
C GLY A 265 -1.69 12.04 -34.81
N LYS A 266 -0.91 12.46 -33.80
CA LYS A 266 0.02 13.61 -33.87
C LYS A 266 1.49 13.26 -33.64
N THR A 267 1.78 12.01 -33.34
CA THR A 267 3.10 11.54 -32.89
C THR A 267 3.57 10.38 -33.76
N MET A 268 4.84 9.97 -33.65
CA MET A 268 5.46 9.03 -34.59
C MET A 268 6.13 7.82 -33.93
N GLY A 269 6.10 7.70 -32.60
CA GLY A 269 6.69 6.56 -31.89
C GLY A 269 6.04 5.22 -32.24
N ASP A 270 6.86 4.18 -32.37
CA ASP A 270 6.41 2.80 -32.59
C ASP A 270 5.67 2.26 -31.37
N LEU A 271 6.21 2.58 -30.19
CA LEU A 271 5.71 2.20 -28.88
C LEU A 271 5.32 3.47 -28.10
N VAL A 272 4.31 3.33 -27.23
CA VAL A 272 3.85 4.42 -26.37
C VAL A 272 3.82 3.97 -24.93
N LEU A 273 4.62 4.62 -24.07
CA LEU A 273 4.54 4.48 -22.62
C LEU A 273 3.47 5.45 -22.09
N ILE A 274 2.42 4.91 -21.46
CA ILE A 274 1.36 5.71 -20.85
C ILE A 274 1.60 5.78 -19.34
N LEU A 275 1.72 7.00 -18.82
CA LEU A 275 1.88 7.29 -17.40
C LEU A 275 0.80 8.27 -16.97
N ASP A 276 0.06 7.93 -15.92
CA ASP A 276 -0.69 8.94 -15.17
C ASP A 276 0.27 10.00 -14.63
N CYS A 277 -0.18 11.24 -14.53
CA CYS A 277 0.69 12.36 -14.16
C CYS A 277 1.29 12.26 -12.75
N ASP A 278 0.76 11.40 -11.90
CA ASP A 278 1.23 11.07 -10.56
C ASP A 278 2.00 9.75 -10.49
N HIS A 279 2.24 9.06 -11.61
CA HIS A 279 3.02 7.81 -11.68
C HIS A 279 4.44 8.09 -12.17
N ILE A 280 5.35 8.34 -11.22
CA ILE A 280 6.73 8.72 -11.49
C ILE A 280 7.55 7.47 -11.89
N PRO A 281 8.09 7.37 -13.13
CA PRO A 281 8.80 6.18 -13.57
C PRO A 281 10.23 6.09 -13.03
N SER A 282 10.68 4.86 -12.78
CA SER A 282 12.08 4.54 -12.52
C SER A 282 12.93 4.73 -13.77
N ARG A 283 14.21 5.06 -13.57
CA ARG A 283 15.17 5.31 -14.64
C ARG A 283 15.33 4.11 -15.59
N GLN A 284 15.17 2.88 -15.11
CA GLN A 284 15.34 1.67 -15.92
C GLN A 284 14.07 1.18 -16.65
N PHE A 285 12.95 1.91 -16.57
CA PHE A 285 11.65 1.43 -17.05
C PHE A 285 11.69 0.91 -18.49
N LEU A 286 12.22 1.71 -19.43
CA LEU A 286 12.25 1.35 -20.85
C LEU A 286 13.19 0.18 -21.14
N LEU A 287 14.38 0.15 -20.51
CA LEU A 287 15.36 -0.92 -20.69
C LEU A 287 14.81 -2.30 -20.28
N HIS A 288 13.92 -2.34 -19.28
CA HIS A 288 13.34 -3.58 -18.77
C HIS A 288 12.09 -4.05 -19.52
N THR A 289 11.48 -3.20 -20.35
CA THR A 289 10.13 -3.46 -20.91
C THR A 289 10.10 -3.50 -22.43
N VAL A 290 10.89 -2.67 -23.13
CA VAL A 290 10.85 -2.60 -24.60
C VAL A 290 11.24 -3.92 -25.25
N GLY A 291 12.14 -4.68 -24.63
CA GLY A 291 12.62 -5.95 -25.18
C GLY A 291 11.51 -6.98 -25.44
N PHE A 292 10.37 -6.91 -24.76
CA PHE A 292 9.25 -7.82 -25.00
C PHE A 292 8.55 -7.60 -26.35
N PHE A 293 8.68 -6.42 -26.96
CA PHE A 293 8.07 -6.09 -28.24
C PHE A 293 8.80 -6.66 -29.46
N TYR A 294 9.93 -7.35 -29.27
CA TYR A 294 10.53 -8.11 -30.37
C TYR A 294 9.76 -9.40 -30.67
N ASP A 295 8.82 -9.84 -29.82
CA ASP A 295 7.71 -10.70 -30.26
C ASP A 295 6.67 -9.80 -30.98
N PRO A 296 6.47 -9.97 -32.30
CA PRO A 296 5.56 -9.13 -33.06
C PRO A 296 4.10 -9.27 -32.61
N LYS A 297 3.72 -10.33 -31.89
CA LYS A 297 2.35 -10.49 -31.35
C LYS A 297 2.11 -9.69 -30.07
N VAL A 298 3.15 -9.21 -29.38
CA VAL A 298 2.99 -8.44 -28.15
C VAL A 298 2.42 -7.07 -28.49
N SER A 299 1.22 -6.81 -27.96
CA SER A 299 0.52 -5.52 -28.10
C SER A 299 0.78 -4.58 -26.93
N PHE A 300 1.00 -5.09 -25.72
CA PHE A 300 1.35 -4.25 -24.57
C PHE A 300 2.10 -5.02 -23.49
N VAL A 301 2.84 -4.26 -22.68
CA VAL A 301 3.55 -4.71 -21.47
C VAL A 301 3.03 -3.90 -20.30
N GLN A 302 2.44 -4.57 -19.31
CA GLN A 302 1.95 -3.96 -18.06
C GLN A 302 2.94 -4.20 -16.92
N THR A 303 3.13 -3.17 -16.09
CA THR A 303 3.96 -3.24 -14.87
C THR A 303 3.11 -2.95 -13.62
N PRO A 304 3.49 -3.42 -12.42
CA PRO A 304 2.77 -3.13 -11.18
C PRO A 304 2.56 -1.63 -10.93
N HIS A 305 1.41 -1.27 -10.35
CA HIS A 305 1.26 0.04 -9.72
C HIS A 305 1.62 -0.05 -8.25
N TRP A 306 2.55 0.80 -7.83
CA TRP A 306 2.95 0.92 -6.44
C TRP A 306 2.76 2.35 -5.98
N PHE A 307 2.22 2.52 -4.79
CA PHE A 307 1.92 3.82 -4.20
C PHE A 307 2.84 4.05 -3.00
N TYR A 308 3.43 5.23 -2.93
CA TYR A 308 4.41 5.53 -1.89
C TYR A 308 3.80 6.18 -0.65
N ASN A 309 2.59 6.73 -0.76
CA ASN A 309 1.80 7.22 0.36
C ASN A 309 0.87 6.12 0.90
N PRO A 310 0.58 6.13 2.21
CA PRO A 310 -0.38 5.21 2.80
C PRO A 310 -1.77 5.48 2.26
N ASP A 311 -2.50 4.41 1.92
CA ASP A 311 -3.92 4.50 1.60
C ASP A 311 -4.76 4.77 2.88
N PRO A 312 -6.07 5.05 2.76
CA PRO A 312 -6.91 5.30 3.92
C PRO A 312 -6.97 4.12 4.91
N PHE A 313 -6.78 2.88 4.45
CA PHE A 313 -6.77 1.70 5.33
C PHE A 313 -5.51 1.68 6.19
N GLU A 314 -4.34 1.88 5.58
CA GLU A 314 -3.08 1.94 6.30
C GLU A 314 -3.06 3.10 7.30
N ARG A 315 -3.51 4.29 6.88
CA ARG A 315 -3.53 5.47 7.74
C ARG A 315 -4.52 5.31 8.89
N ASN A 316 -5.78 5.01 8.60
CA ASN A 316 -6.85 5.11 9.60
C ASN A 316 -6.84 3.91 10.56
N LEU A 317 -6.40 2.72 10.10
CA LEU A 317 -6.21 1.52 10.93
C LEU A 317 -4.78 1.37 11.47
N LEU A 318 -3.90 2.35 11.25
CA LEU A 318 -2.51 2.39 11.74
C LEU A 318 -1.75 1.09 11.48
N THR A 319 -1.77 0.59 10.24
CA THR A 319 -1.10 -0.67 9.91
C THR A 319 0.42 -0.52 9.81
N SER A 320 0.93 0.71 9.67
CA SER A 320 2.37 1.05 9.60
C SER A 320 3.12 0.25 8.53
N GLY A 321 2.50 0.10 7.36
CA GLY A 321 3.04 -0.66 6.23
C GLY A 321 3.18 -2.17 6.46
N ARG A 322 2.70 -2.72 7.59
CA ARG A 322 2.79 -4.17 7.88
C ARG A 322 1.81 -4.99 7.04
N ILE A 323 0.64 -4.41 6.78
CA ILE A 323 -0.44 -5.05 6.03
C ILE A 323 -0.34 -4.62 4.56
N PRO A 324 -0.39 -5.56 3.61
CA PRO A 324 -0.45 -5.25 2.19
C PRO A 324 -1.65 -4.38 1.82
N VAL A 325 -1.44 -3.40 0.95
CA VAL A 325 -2.52 -2.55 0.41
C VAL A 325 -3.41 -3.34 -0.55
N ASN A 326 -4.63 -2.84 -0.81
CA ASN A 326 -5.64 -3.61 -1.52
C ASN A 326 -5.25 -4.00 -2.96
N ASN A 327 -4.43 -3.22 -3.66
CA ASN A 327 -4.04 -3.53 -5.04
C ASN A 327 -2.91 -4.57 -5.14
N GLU A 328 -2.21 -4.91 -4.05
CA GLU A 328 -1.07 -5.84 -4.09
C GLU A 328 -1.48 -7.25 -4.50
N LEU A 329 -2.62 -7.76 -4.02
CA LEU A 329 -3.15 -9.06 -4.46
C LEU A 329 -3.30 -9.12 -5.99
N PHE A 330 -3.83 -8.04 -6.57
CA PHE A 330 -4.06 -7.98 -8.01
C PHE A 330 -2.74 -7.98 -8.80
N TYR A 331 -1.79 -7.13 -8.42
CA TYR A 331 -0.53 -7.00 -9.15
C TYR A 331 0.44 -8.17 -8.88
N LYS A 332 0.62 -8.57 -7.62
CA LYS A 332 1.60 -9.61 -7.24
C LYS A 332 1.14 -11.04 -7.49
N VAL A 333 -0.16 -11.27 -7.67
CA VAL A 333 -0.71 -12.63 -7.87
C VAL A 333 -1.56 -12.70 -9.13
N ILE A 334 -2.69 -11.99 -9.16
CA ILE A 334 -3.71 -12.18 -10.19
C ILE A 334 -3.19 -11.84 -11.60
N GLN A 335 -2.43 -10.77 -11.76
CA GLN A 335 -1.86 -10.38 -13.06
C GLN A 335 -0.85 -11.40 -13.60
N LYS A 336 -0.06 -12.04 -12.73
CA LYS A 336 0.88 -13.12 -13.11
C LYS A 336 0.14 -14.39 -13.53
N GLY A 337 -0.94 -14.69 -12.84
CA GLY A 337 -1.87 -15.76 -13.19
C GLY A 337 -2.55 -15.51 -14.55
N ASN A 338 -3.02 -14.29 -14.77
CA ASN A 338 -3.59 -13.89 -16.05
C ASN A 338 -2.56 -13.88 -17.19
N ASP A 339 -1.31 -13.49 -16.93
CA ASP A 339 -0.23 -13.53 -17.93
C ASP A 339 0.10 -14.96 -18.39
N PHE A 340 -0.06 -15.97 -17.52
CA PHE A 340 0.03 -17.37 -17.93
C PHE A 340 -1.00 -17.70 -19.01
N TRP A 341 -2.22 -17.19 -18.89
CA TRP A 341 -3.32 -17.40 -19.82
C TRP A 341 -3.39 -16.40 -20.99
N ASN A 342 -2.37 -15.55 -21.17
CA ASN A 342 -2.37 -14.45 -22.15
C ASN A 342 -3.60 -13.54 -21.99
N ALA A 343 -3.93 -13.21 -20.75
CA ALA A 343 -5.09 -12.43 -20.36
C ALA A 343 -4.75 -11.29 -19.38
N SER A 344 -3.47 -10.93 -19.23
CA SER A 344 -3.06 -9.80 -18.39
C SER A 344 -3.71 -8.52 -18.93
N PHE A 345 -4.29 -7.71 -18.05
CA PHE A 345 -5.04 -6.50 -18.43
C PHE A 345 -4.12 -5.29 -18.49
N PHE A 346 -4.45 -4.35 -19.39
CA PHE A 346 -3.94 -2.99 -19.34
C PHE A 346 -4.66 -2.22 -18.23
N CYS A 347 -3.90 -1.56 -17.35
CA CYS A 347 -4.39 -0.87 -16.16
C CYS A 347 -4.26 0.67 -16.27
N GLY A 348 -4.29 1.20 -17.49
CA GLY A 348 -4.39 2.63 -17.77
C GLY A 348 -3.09 3.41 -17.61
N SER A 349 -2.10 2.87 -16.91
CA SER A 349 -0.82 3.54 -16.63
C SER A 349 0.28 2.52 -16.36
N ALA A 350 1.54 2.97 -16.35
CA ALA A 350 2.72 2.13 -16.15
C ALA A 350 2.77 0.97 -17.15
N ALA A 351 2.37 1.25 -18.39
CA ALA A 351 2.32 0.27 -19.46
C ALA A 351 2.82 0.86 -20.77
N ILE A 352 3.48 0.01 -21.57
CA ILE A 352 3.84 0.33 -22.93
C ILE A 352 2.85 -0.37 -23.85
N ILE A 353 2.34 0.34 -24.86
CA ILE A 353 1.47 -0.19 -25.89
C ILE A 353 2.13 -0.04 -27.26
N ARG A 354 2.00 -1.05 -28.12
CA ARG A 354 2.38 -0.95 -29.53
C ARG A 354 1.32 -0.15 -30.26
N LYS A 355 1.72 1.00 -30.79
CA LYS A 355 0.81 1.96 -31.39
C LYS A 355 0.05 1.39 -32.59
N SER A 356 0.72 0.63 -33.46
CA SER A 356 0.09 0.01 -34.63
C SER A 356 -1.08 -0.90 -34.24
N HIS A 357 -0.89 -1.78 -33.25
CA HIS A 357 -1.96 -2.67 -32.77
C HIS A 357 -3.11 -1.90 -32.12
N ALA A 358 -2.82 -0.84 -31.37
CA ALA A 358 -3.86 0.02 -30.81
C ALA A 358 -4.71 0.67 -31.91
N LEU A 359 -4.08 1.19 -32.97
CA LEU A 359 -4.80 1.82 -34.08
C LEU A 359 -5.70 0.83 -34.84
N GLU A 360 -5.32 -0.44 -34.97
CA GLU A 360 -6.15 -1.47 -35.61
C GLU A 360 -7.48 -1.76 -34.92
N ILE A 361 -7.58 -1.47 -33.63
CA ILE A 361 -8.82 -1.58 -32.84
C ILE A 361 -9.52 -0.24 -32.64
N GLY A 362 -9.07 0.82 -33.34
CA GLY A 362 -9.63 2.17 -33.24
C GLY A 362 -9.01 3.05 -32.14
N GLY A 363 -7.86 2.65 -31.59
CA GLY A 363 -7.19 3.31 -30.48
C GLY A 363 -7.55 2.71 -29.11
N ILE A 364 -7.38 3.52 -28.06
CA ILE A 364 -7.90 3.23 -26.71
C ILE A 364 -9.43 3.25 -26.78
N ALA A 365 -10.08 2.24 -26.19
CA ALA A 365 -11.54 2.12 -26.13
C ALA A 365 -12.19 3.33 -25.44
N VAL A 366 -13.43 3.67 -25.78
CA VAL A 366 -14.09 4.91 -25.29
C VAL A 366 -15.51 4.71 -24.78
N GLU A 367 -16.02 3.48 -24.88
CA GLU A 367 -17.41 3.12 -24.61
C GLU A 367 -17.67 2.89 -23.12
N THR A 368 -16.62 2.61 -22.34
CA THR A 368 -16.70 2.34 -20.90
C THR A 368 -15.79 3.29 -20.13
N VAL A 369 -16.06 3.46 -18.83
CA VAL A 369 -15.23 4.30 -17.94
C VAL A 369 -13.91 3.65 -17.53
N THR A 370 -13.71 2.38 -17.87
CA THR A 370 -12.46 1.63 -17.72
C THR A 370 -11.93 1.29 -19.10
N GLU A 371 -11.52 2.35 -19.81
CA GLU A 371 -11.05 2.26 -21.19
C GLU A 371 -9.89 1.27 -21.36
N ASP A 372 -9.11 1.11 -20.30
CA ASP A 372 -7.88 0.36 -20.25
C ASP A 372 -8.12 -1.15 -20.36
N CYS A 373 -8.92 -1.71 -19.45
CA CYS A 373 -9.31 -3.11 -19.47
C CYS A 373 -10.08 -3.44 -20.75
N HIS A 374 -10.93 -2.53 -21.21
CA HIS A 374 -11.70 -2.70 -22.45
C HIS A 374 -10.79 -2.73 -23.68
N THR A 375 -9.75 -1.87 -23.73
CA THR A 375 -8.73 -1.89 -24.78
C THR A 375 -7.98 -3.23 -24.80
N ALA A 376 -7.57 -3.74 -23.63
CA ALA A 376 -6.92 -5.04 -23.54
C ALA A 376 -7.81 -6.17 -24.07
N LEU A 377 -9.11 -6.16 -23.74
CA LEU A 377 -10.07 -7.14 -24.24
C LEU A 377 -10.15 -7.13 -25.77
N ARG A 378 -10.18 -5.94 -26.39
CA ARG A 378 -10.21 -5.79 -27.85
C ARG A 378 -8.92 -6.27 -28.51
N LEU A 379 -7.76 -5.97 -27.93
CA LEU A 379 -6.46 -6.44 -28.43
C LEU A 379 -6.37 -7.98 -28.38
N HIS A 380 -6.76 -8.59 -27.27
CA HIS A 380 -6.80 -10.05 -27.15
C HIS A 380 -7.82 -10.68 -28.11
N SER A 381 -8.97 -10.05 -28.32
CA SER A 381 -9.97 -10.49 -29.30
C SER A 381 -9.46 -10.42 -30.76
N ARG A 382 -8.40 -9.64 -31.04
CA ARG A 382 -7.67 -9.67 -32.32
C ARG A 382 -6.57 -10.73 -32.38
N GLY A 383 -6.34 -11.48 -31.31
CA GLY A 383 -5.31 -12.52 -31.24
C GLY A 383 -3.93 -12.02 -30.82
N TYR A 384 -3.81 -10.76 -30.36
CA TYR A 384 -2.57 -10.24 -29.81
C TYR A 384 -2.26 -10.81 -28.43
N LYS A 385 -1.02 -10.59 -27.98
CA LYS A 385 -0.52 -11.02 -26.68
C LYS A 385 -0.28 -9.84 -25.75
N SER A 386 -0.50 -10.06 -24.46
CA SER A 386 -0.04 -9.18 -23.40
C SER A 386 1.11 -9.80 -22.61
N ILE A 387 1.84 -8.92 -21.92
CA ILE A 387 2.93 -9.28 -21.03
C ILE A 387 2.70 -8.58 -19.70
N TYR A 388 2.71 -9.34 -18.61
CA TYR A 388 2.88 -8.77 -17.27
C TYR A 388 4.32 -8.93 -16.80
N TYR A 389 4.95 -7.84 -16.35
CA TYR A 389 6.31 -7.86 -15.82
C TYR A 389 6.30 -7.35 -14.37
N ASP A 390 6.40 -8.27 -13.40
CA ASP A 390 6.31 -8.02 -11.94
C ASP A 390 7.56 -7.35 -11.34
N LYS A 391 7.96 -6.21 -11.91
CA LYS A 391 8.94 -5.29 -11.32
C LYS A 391 8.27 -3.96 -11.07
N ILE A 392 8.25 -3.52 -9.81
CA ILE A 392 7.77 -2.19 -9.45
C ILE A 392 8.74 -1.18 -10.06
N MET A 393 8.24 -0.39 -11.02
CA MET A 393 9.05 0.58 -11.76
C MET A 393 8.38 1.96 -11.81
N ILE A 394 7.31 2.17 -11.05
CA ILE A 394 6.67 3.47 -10.87
C ILE A 394 6.41 3.74 -9.39
N ALA A 395 6.42 5.02 -9.01
CA ALA A 395 5.97 5.52 -7.73
C ALA A 395 4.74 6.41 -7.93
N GLY A 396 3.59 5.91 -7.52
CA GLY A 396 2.29 6.56 -7.64
C GLY A 396 1.80 7.22 -6.35
N LEU A 397 0.75 8.04 -6.46
CA LEU A 397 -0.04 8.52 -5.34
C LEU A 397 -1.37 7.76 -5.20
N ALA A 398 -1.59 7.12 -4.05
CA ALA A 398 -2.87 6.59 -3.64
C ALA A 398 -3.82 7.73 -3.22
N PRO A 399 -5.15 7.55 -3.31
CA PRO A 399 -6.11 8.53 -2.81
C PRO A 399 -5.90 8.83 -1.32
N GLU A 400 -5.78 10.11 -0.97
CA GLU A 400 -5.52 10.52 0.41
C GLU A 400 -6.74 10.44 1.33
N THR A 401 -7.96 10.35 0.81
CA THR A 401 -9.18 10.29 1.64
C THR A 401 -10.00 9.06 1.28
N TYR A 402 -10.73 8.52 2.25
CA TYR A 402 -11.65 7.42 2.05
C TYR A 402 -12.73 7.74 0.99
N PRO A 403 -13.38 8.92 0.98
CA PRO A 403 -14.32 9.27 -0.09
C PRO A 403 -13.67 9.28 -1.49
N ALA A 404 -12.43 9.77 -1.61
CA ALA A 404 -11.70 9.75 -2.88
C ALA A 404 -11.36 8.31 -3.32
N TYR A 405 -10.92 7.47 -2.37
CA TYR A 405 -10.69 6.04 -2.60
C TYR A 405 -11.96 5.32 -3.05
N LEU A 406 -13.08 5.53 -2.34
CA LEU A 406 -14.38 4.95 -2.68
C LEU A 406 -14.84 5.42 -4.08
N GLY A 407 -14.67 6.70 -4.40
CA GLY A 407 -14.97 7.25 -5.73
C GLY A 407 -14.17 6.59 -6.85
N GLN A 408 -12.91 6.24 -6.61
CA GLN A 408 -12.09 5.47 -7.55
C GLN A 408 -12.59 4.04 -7.71
N GLN A 409 -12.94 3.36 -6.62
CA GLN A 409 -13.41 1.97 -6.66
C GLN A 409 -14.78 1.83 -7.32
N MET A 410 -15.71 2.77 -7.05
CA MET A 410 -17.01 2.81 -7.72
C MET A 410 -16.88 3.01 -9.24
N ARG A 411 -15.88 3.78 -9.69
CA ARG A 411 -15.59 3.89 -11.13
C ARG A 411 -15.16 2.57 -11.74
N TRP A 412 -14.23 1.86 -11.09
CA TRP A 412 -13.76 0.57 -11.58
C TRP A 412 -14.89 -0.45 -11.60
N ALA A 413 -15.69 -0.51 -10.54
CA ALA A 413 -16.88 -1.34 -10.47
C ALA A 413 -17.86 -1.07 -11.61
N ARG A 414 -18.16 0.22 -11.87
CA ARG A 414 -19.01 0.63 -12.99
C ARG A 414 -18.44 0.19 -14.34
N GLY A 415 -17.17 0.47 -14.60
CA GLY A 415 -16.55 0.16 -15.89
C GLY A 415 -16.50 -1.34 -16.16
N MET A 416 -16.15 -2.13 -15.15
CA MET A 416 -16.16 -3.60 -15.25
C MET A 416 -17.57 -4.16 -15.51
N ALA A 417 -18.60 -3.63 -14.84
CA ALA A 417 -19.99 -3.97 -15.11
C ALA A 417 -20.44 -3.56 -16.52
N GLN A 418 -20.01 -2.39 -17.01
CA GLN A 418 -20.27 -1.96 -18.38
C GLN A 418 -19.65 -2.94 -19.40
N ILE A 419 -18.39 -3.38 -19.19
CA ILE A 419 -17.76 -4.39 -20.05
C ILE A 419 -18.54 -5.71 -19.98
N LEU A 420 -18.91 -6.18 -18.79
CA LEU A 420 -19.71 -7.40 -18.63
C LEU A 420 -21.02 -7.32 -19.42
N ARG A 421 -21.71 -6.19 -19.36
CA ARG A 421 -22.99 -5.96 -20.03
C ARG A 421 -22.87 -5.78 -21.54
N LEU A 422 -21.91 -4.98 -22.00
CA LEU A 422 -21.76 -4.61 -23.41
C LEU A 422 -21.04 -5.68 -24.22
N GLU A 423 -19.94 -6.22 -23.68
CA GLU A 423 -19.08 -7.15 -24.40
C GLU A 423 -19.40 -8.61 -24.06
N ASN A 424 -19.93 -8.90 -22.87
CA ASN A 424 -20.18 -10.25 -22.35
C ASN A 424 -19.02 -11.23 -22.69
N PRO A 425 -17.88 -11.10 -21.99
CA PRO A 425 -16.66 -11.83 -22.33
C PRO A 425 -16.85 -13.36 -22.40
N LEU A 426 -17.79 -13.90 -21.62
CA LEU A 426 -18.00 -15.34 -21.51
C LEU A 426 -18.71 -15.92 -22.74
N PHE A 427 -19.80 -15.30 -23.20
CA PHE A 427 -20.68 -15.91 -24.20
C PHE A 427 -20.72 -15.20 -25.55
N ASN A 428 -20.15 -14.00 -25.68
CA ASN A 428 -20.19 -13.27 -26.94
C ASN A 428 -19.34 -13.98 -28.02
N PRO A 429 -19.94 -14.47 -29.12
CA PRO A 429 -19.23 -15.18 -30.17
C PRO A 429 -18.39 -14.25 -31.06
N LYS A 430 -18.66 -12.93 -31.05
CA LYS A 430 -17.88 -11.95 -31.82
C LYS A 430 -16.48 -11.73 -31.25
N LEU A 431 -16.29 -12.02 -29.97
CA LEU A 431 -14.99 -11.95 -29.32
C LEU A 431 -14.17 -13.19 -29.65
N LYS A 432 -13.05 -13.07 -30.37
CA LYS A 432 -12.19 -14.23 -30.70
C LYS A 432 -11.20 -14.52 -29.57
N LEU A 433 -11.75 -14.67 -28.36
CA LEU A 433 -11.00 -15.01 -27.15
C LEU A 433 -10.92 -16.52 -26.96
N THR A 434 -9.78 -16.99 -26.49
CA THR A 434 -9.63 -18.37 -26.02
C THR A 434 -10.45 -18.61 -24.75
N ILE A 435 -10.82 -19.86 -24.45
CA ILE A 435 -11.60 -20.20 -23.25
C ILE A 435 -10.92 -19.66 -21.97
N PRO A 436 -9.60 -19.83 -21.75
CA PRO A 436 -8.92 -19.23 -20.60
C PRO A 436 -9.08 -17.71 -20.50
N GLN A 437 -8.90 -16.99 -21.62
CA GLN A 437 -9.08 -15.54 -21.65
C GLN A 437 -10.52 -15.16 -21.28
N ARG A 438 -11.53 -15.87 -21.79
CA ARG A 438 -12.94 -15.64 -21.43
C ARG A 438 -13.18 -15.76 -19.94
N LEU A 439 -12.61 -16.79 -19.30
CA LEU A 439 -12.72 -17.01 -17.85
C LEU A 439 -12.01 -15.90 -17.05
N CYS A 440 -10.79 -15.50 -17.45
CA CYS A 440 -10.07 -14.40 -16.80
C CYS A 440 -10.82 -13.06 -16.89
N TYR A 441 -11.34 -12.71 -18.07
CA TYR A 441 -12.13 -11.49 -18.26
C TYR A 441 -13.48 -11.56 -17.54
N PHE A 442 -14.13 -12.71 -17.55
CA PHE A 442 -15.37 -12.91 -16.79
C PHE A 442 -15.12 -12.72 -15.29
N SER A 443 -14.08 -13.35 -14.74
CA SER A 443 -13.65 -13.17 -13.35
C SER A 443 -13.46 -11.69 -12.98
N ALA A 444 -12.69 -10.96 -13.78
CA ALA A 444 -12.43 -9.53 -13.54
C ALA A 444 -13.70 -8.68 -13.62
N THR A 445 -14.56 -8.94 -14.61
CA THR A 445 -15.75 -8.13 -14.86
C THR A 445 -16.91 -8.43 -13.91
N SER A 446 -17.00 -9.65 -13.37
CA SER A 446 -18.00 -10.03 -12.36
C SER A 446 -17.58 -9.75 -10.93
N HIS A 447 -16.29 -9.54 -10.66
CA HIS A 447 -15.72 -9.45 -9.30
C HIS A 447 -16.43 -8.45 -8.37
N PHE A 448 -16.81 -7.27 -8.87
CA PHE A 448 -17.41 -6.20 -8.06
C PHE A 448 -18.85 -6.51 -7.57
N LEU A 449 -19.44 -7.64 -7.99
CA LEU A 449 -20.70 -8.14 -7.43
C LEU A 449 -20.57 -8.62 -5.98
N TYR A 450 -19.34 -8.69 -5.41
CA TYR A 450 -19.09 -9.10 -4.03
C TYR A 450 -19.86 -8.24 -3.00
N GLY A 451 -20.28 -7.02 -3.37
CA GLY A 451 -21.01 -6.13 -2.46
C GLY A 451 -22.28 -6.76 -1.88
N PHE A 452 -23.04 -7.50 -2.70
CA PHE A 452 -24.26 -8.18 -2.29
C PHE A 452 -24.03 -9.35 -1.32
N PRO A 453 -23.22 -10.38 -1.64
CA PRO A 453 -23.00 -11.52 -0.75
C PRO A 453 -22.43 -11.09 0.60
N ARG A 454 -21.57 -10.06 0.66
CA ARG A 454 -21.05 -9.55 1.94
C ARG A 454 -22.13 -9.00 2.86
N VAL A 455 -23.03 -8.19 2.33
CA VAL A 455 -24.17 -7.67 3.10
C VAL A 455 -25.11 -8.81 3.51
N ILE A 456 -25.36 -9.78 2.62
CA ILE A 456 -26.20 -10.95 2.90
C ILE A 456 -25.61 -11.79 4.04
N TYR A 457 -24.31 -12.09 4.03
CA TYR A 457 -23.65 -12.85 5.10
C TYR A 457 -23.67 -12.14 6.46
N ALA A 458 -23.74 -10.81 6.48
CA ALA A 458 -23.90 -10.05 7.71
C ALA A 458 -25.35 -10.02 8.22
N ILE A 459 -26.34 -9.99 7.32
CA ILE A 459 -27.76 -9.86 7.67
C ILE A 459 -28.41 -11.21 8.01
N ILE A 460 -28.10 -12.28 7.30
CA ILE A 460 -28.80 -13.55 7.47
C ILE A 460 -28.74 -14.09 8.92
N PRO A 461 -27.58 -14.11 9.59
CA PRO A 461 -27.52 -14.56 10.98
C PRO A 461 -28.30 -13.67 11.95
N THR A 462 -28.43 -12.37 11.66
CA THR A 462 -29.19 -11.43 12.51
C THR A 462 -30.68 -11.64 12.35
N LEU A 463 -31.16 -11.97 11.15
CA LEU A 463 -32.58 -12.29 10.92
C LEU A 463 -33.02 -13.54 11.69
N PHE A 464 -32.14 -14.54 11.83
CA PHE A 464 -32.42 -15.70 12.68
C PHE A 464 -32.56 -15.27 14.15
N LEU A 465 -31.55 -14.60 14.71
CA LEU A 465 -31.53 -14.24 16.13
C LEU A 465 -32.62 -13.23 16.53
N LEU A 466 -33.06 -12.36 15.62
CA LEU A 466 -34.10 -11.37 15.91
C LEU A 466 -35.52 -11.87 15.64
N PHE A 467 -35.71 -12.65 14.57
CA PHE A 467 -37.04 -12.96 14.04
C PHE A 467 -37.30 -14.46 13.84
N GLY A 468 -36.34 -15.34 14.16
CA GLY A 468 -36.44 -16.78 13.94
C GLY A 468 -36.47 -17.17 12.46
N VAL A 469 -36.02 -16.29 11.55
CA VAL A 469 -35.94 -16.60 10.11
C VAL A 469 -34.85 -17.64 9.90
N ASN A 470 -35.23 -18.82 9.45
CA ASN A 470 -34.32 -19.95 9.31
C ASN A 470 -34.16 -20.35 7.83
N PRO A 471 -33.12 -19.85 7.13
CA PRO A 471 -32.89 -20.17 5.73
C PRO A 471 -32.21 -21.55 5.51
N VAL A 472 -31.75 -22.22 6.57
CA VAL A 472 -30.98 -23.47 6.50
C VAL A 472 -31.65 -24.53 7.37
N ARG A 473 -32.27 -25.54 6.75
CA ARG A 473 -32.83 -26.68 7.47
C ARG A 473 -31.70 -27.47 8.15
N GLY A 474 -31.90 -27.83 9.42
CA GLY A 474 -30.86 -28.52 10.21
C GLY A 474 -29.64 -27.64 10.53
N LEU A 475 -29.83 -26.31 10.61
CA LEU A 475 -28.75 -25.41 11.01
C LEU A 475 -28.24 -25.77 12.41
N GLY A 476 -26.98 -26.15 12.50
CA GLY A 476 -26.37 -26.62 13.75
C GLY A 476 -24.96 -27.17 13.53
N LEU A 477 -24.53 -28.08 14.40
CA LEU A 477 -23.19 -28.66 14.36
C LEU A 477 -22.93 -29.46 13.07
N GLU A 478 -23.96 -30.11 12.53
CA GLU A 478 -23.86 -30.80 11.23
C GLU A 478 -23.43 -29.84 10.12
N THR A 479 -24.08 -28.68 10.03
CA THR A 479 -23.75 -27.67 9.02
C THR A 479 -22.31 -27.19 9.16
N LEU A 480 -21.80 -27.03 10.39
CA LEU A 480 -20.40 -26.71 10.64
C LEU A 480 -19.44 -27.82 10.19
N ALA A 481 -19.80 -29.09 10.39
CA ALA A 481 -18.99 -30.23 9.97
C ALA A 481 -18.79 -30.32 8.44
N TYR A 482 -19.70 -29.73 7.66
CA TYR A 482 -19.54 -29.56 6.20
C TYR A 482 -18.90 -28.22 5.82
N ALA A 483 -19.25 -27.11 6.48
CA ALA A 483 -18.80 -25.77 6.13
C ALA A 483 -17.34 -25.48 6.54
N ILE A 484 -16.95 -25.84 7.76
CA ILE A 484 -15.63 -25.50 8.32
C ILE A 484 -14.48 -26.08 7.49
N PRO A 485 -14.49 -27.37 7.07
CA PRO A 485 -13.41 -27.93 6.26
C PRO A 485 -13.20 -27.16 4.96
N HIS A 486 -14.30 -26.85 4.26
CA HIS A 486 -14.27 -26.05 3.05
C HIS A 486 -13.65 -24.65 3.29
N ILE A 487 -14.07 -23.96 4.35
CA ILE A 487 -13.56 -22.62 4.70
C ILE A 487 -12.06 -22.69 5.04
N ILE A 488 -11.64 -23.62 5.91
CA ILE A 488 -10.23 -23.73 6.34
C ILE A 488 -9.33 -24.11 5.17
N LEU A 489 -9.74 -25.08 4.35
CA LEU A 489 -8.94 -25.54 3.21
C LEU A 489 -8.89 -24.50 2.11
N SER A 490 -9.96 -23.74 1.86
CA SER A 490 -9.92 -22.65 0.88
C SER A 490 -9.00 -21.51 1.34
N LEU A 491 -9.04 -21.12 2.62
CA LEU A 491 -8.12 -20.15 3.22
C LEU A 491 -6.67 -20.64 3.15
N SER A 492 -6.42 -21.91 3.48
CA SER A 492 -5.09 -22.53 3.45
C SER A 492 -4.52 -22.65 2.03
N THR A 493 -5.38 -22.94 1.04
CA THR A 493 -4.99 -22.96 -0.38
C THR A 493 -4.58 -21.57 -0.87
N ASN A 494 -5.40 -20.56 -0.55
CA ASN A 494 -5.10 -19.17 -0.89
C ASN A 494 -3.86 -18.65 -0.17
N TYR A 495 -3.62 -19.08 1.07
CA TYR A 495 -2.45 -18.68 1.86
C TYR A 495 -1.13 -18.99 1.14
N ILE A 496 -0.98 -20.16 0.49
CA ILE A 496 0.26 -20.56 -0.18
C ILE A 496 0.72 -19.48 -1.18
N ILE A 497 -0.22 -18.96 -1.99
CA ILE A 497 0.10 -17.95 -3.00
C ILE A 497 -0.01 -16.52 -2.46
N HIS A 498 -0.96 -16.25 -1.57
CA HIS A 498 -1.29 -14.90 -1.14
C HIS A 498 -0.50 -14.42 0.09
N LYS A 499 0.27 -15.28 0.77
CA LYS A 499 0.94 -14.98 2.07
C LYS A 499 1.72 -13.66 2.12
N ASN A 500 2.21 -13.16 0.99
CA ASN A 500 2.95 -11.90 0.90
C ASN A 500 2.17 -10.73 0.28
N ALA A 501 0.96 -10.96 -0.25
CA ALA A 501 0.18 -9.98 -1.02
C ALA A 501 -1.24 -9.73 -0.47
N ARG A 502 -1.79 -10.64 0.32
CA ARG A 502 -3.07 -10.48 1.02
C ARG A 502 -3.06 -11.26 2.32
N PHE A 503 -3.29 -10.56 3.43
CA PHE A 503 -3.37 -11.20 4.74
C PHE A 503 -4.79 -11.72 4.99
N SER A 504 -4.91 -12.79 5.77
CA SER A 504 -6.19 -13.41 6.09
C SER A 504 -7.16 -12.42 6.74
N PHE A 505 -8.46 -12.55 6.44
CA PHE A 505 -9.56 -11.71 6.93
C PHE A 505 -9.55 -10.24 6.48
N TRP A 506 -8.45 -9.76 5.90
CA TRP A 506 -8.39 -8.38 5.41
C TRP A 506 -9.25 -8.16 4.17
N ASN A 507 -9.39 -9.18 3.30
CA ASN A 507 -10.24 -9.09 2.12
C ASN A 507 -11.69 -8.72 2.50
N GLU A 508 -12.20 -9.32 3.56
CA GLU A 508 -13.50 -9.03 4.15
C GLU A 508 -13.62 -7.56 4.57
N VAL A 509 -12.59 -7.00 5.21
CA VAL A 509 -12.58 -5.58 5.63
C VAL A 509 -12.62 -4.64 4.42
N PHE A 510 -11.81 -4.92 3.38
CA PHE A 510 -11.81 -4.15 2.14
C PHE A 510 -13.17 -4.23 1.43
N GLU A 511 -13.78 -5.40 1.39
CA GLU A 511 -15.05 -5.60 0.72
C GLU A 511 -16.22 -5.01 1.52
N PHE A 512 -16.25 -5.16 2.85
CA PHE A 512 -17.32 -4.62 3.69
C PHE A 512 -17.43 -3.11 3.55
N VAL A 513 -16.31 -2.38 3.67
CA VAL A 513 -16.34 -0.90 3.71
C VAL A 513 -16.98 -0.30 2.46
N MET A 514 -16.88 -0.98 1.31
CA MET A 514 -17.41 -0.51 0.02
C MET A 514 -18.67 -1.26 -0.46
N SER A 515 -19.12 -2.26 0.30
CA SER A 515 -20.07 -3.27 -0.15
C SER A 515 -21.36 -2.69 -0.72
N PHE A 516 -21.99 -1.73 -0.02
CA PHE A 516 -23.23 -1.09 -0.44
C PHE A 516 -23.06 -0.27 -1.71
N GLN A 517 -22.07 0.61 -1.75
CA GLN A 517 -21.90 1.59 -2.83
C GLN A 517 -21.43 0.90 -4.11
N VAL A 518 -20.43 0.01 -3.99
CA VAL A 518 -19.92 -0.79 -5.11
C VAL A 518 -21.00 -1.75 -5.63
N GLY A 519 -21.72 -2.45 -4.74
CA GLY A 519 -22.80 -3.35 -5.15
C GLY A 519 -23.89 -2.61 -5.93
N TRP A 520 -24.34 -1.46 -5.41
CA TRP A 520 -25.37 -0.64 -6.05
C TRP A 520 -24.94 -0.10 -7.42
N VAL A 521 -23.74 0.48 -7.51
CA VAL A 521 -23.20 1.02 -8.78
C VAL A 521 -23.02 -0.08 -9.82
N THR A 522 -22.53 -1.26 -9.41
CA THR A 522 -22.37 -2.43 -10.28
C THR A 522 -23.72 -2.87 -10.84
N LEU A 523 -24.75 -2.99 -9.99
CA LEU A 523 -26.09 -3.40 -10.42
C LEU A 523 -26.72 -2.42 -11.41
N ILE A 524 -26.66 -1.11 -11.13
CA ILE A 524 -27.19 -0.09 -12.06
C ILE A 524 -26.49 -0.18 -13.42
N ALA A 525 -25.17 -0.32 -13.42
CA ALA A 525 -24.39 -0.40 -14.65
C ALA A 525 -24.71 -1.67 -15.47
N LEU A 526 -25.05 -2.78 -14.82
CA LEU A 526 -25.54 -4.00 -15.48
C LEU A 526 -26.93 -3.82 -16.10
N ILE A 527 -27.84 -3.13 -15.41
CA ILE A 527 -29.20 -2.86 -15.90
C ILE A 527 -29.15 -1.87 -17.07
N ASN A 528 -28.48 -0.73 -16.87
CA ASN A 528 -28.27 0.27 -17.90
C ASN A 528 -26.87 0.91 -17.79
N PRO A 529 -25.95 0.58 -18.71
CA PRO A 529 -24.57 1.04 -18.65
C PRO A 529 -24.43 2.56 -18.83
N LYS A 530 -25.44 3.24 -19.39
CA LYS A 530 -25.42 4.69 -19.63
C LYS A 530 -25.79 5.50 -18.38
N TYR A 531 -26.43 4.91 -17.37
CA TYR A 531 -26.83 5.66 -16.17
C TYR A 531 -25.67 5.94 -15.21
N GLY A 532 -25.68 7.17 -14.68
CA GLY A 532 -24.65 7.72 -13.77
C GLY A 532 -23.72 8.71 -14.47
N SER A 533 -23.34 9.79 -13.79
CA SER A 533 -22.28 10.70 -14.23
C SER A 533 -20.95 10.39 -13.53
N PHE A 534 -19.84 10.88 -14.08
CA PHE A 534 -18.52 10.80 -13.47
C PHE A 534 -18.00 12.21 -13.21
N ASN A 535 -17.53 12.46 -12.00
CA ASN A 535 -16.77 13.65 -11.64
C ASN A 535 -15.31 13.26 -11.37
N VAL A 536 -14.37 14.00 -11.94
CA VAL A 536 -12.93 13.81 -11.74
C VAL A 536 -12.61 13.90 -10.25
N THR A 537 -11.95 12.87 -9.73
CA THR A 537 -11.53 12.83 -8.32
C THR A 537 -10.42 13.86 -8.11
N ASP A 538 -10.59 14.76 -7.15
CA ASP A 538 -9.53 15.71 -6.78
C ASP A 538 -8.35 14.96 -6.14
N LYS A 539 -7.14 15.23 -6.64
CA LYS A 539 -5.88 14.71 -6.09
C LYS A 539 -5.25 15.79 -5.18
N GLY A 540 -4.67 15.39 -4.05
CA GLY A 540 -3.96 16.29 -3.12
C GLY A 540 -4.83 16.93 -2.01
N VAL A 541 -5.87 16.25 -1.54
CA VAL A 541 -6.75 16.77 -0.48
C VAL A 541 -6.18 16.44 0.91
N ASN A 542 -5.66 17.45 1.60
CA ASN A 542 -5.13 17.30 2.95
C ASN A 542 -6.24 17.13 4.01
N VAL A 543 -6.19 16.03 4.76
CA VAL A 543 -7.02 15.83 5.96
C VAL A 543 -6.39 16.57 7.15
N THR A 544 -6.93 17.73 7.51
CA THR A 544 -6.39 18.56 8.61
C THR A 544 -6.99 18.24 9.97
N LYS A 545 -8.20 17.68 10.00
CA LYS A 545 -8.93 17.33 11.23
C LYS A 545 -9.53 15.94 11.13
N ARG A 546 -9.78 15.32 12.28
CA ARG A 546 -10.53 14.07 12.35
C ARG A 546 -11.94 14.29 11.82
N SER A 547 -12.39 13.43 10.92
CA SER A 547 -13.75 13.43 10.41
C SER A 547 -14.21 12.00 10.16
N PHE A 548 -15.52 11.80 10.17
CA PHE A 548 -16.12 10.52 9.85
C PHE A 548 -17.07 10.70 8.67
N ASP A 549 -16.94 9.84 7.65
CA ASP A 549 -17.84 9.88 6.49
C ASP A 549 -19.16 9.15 6.77
N TRP A 550 -20.07 9.85 7.45
CA TRP A 550 -21.40 9.36 7.79
C TRP A 550 -22.23 8.94 6.58
N LYS A 551 -22.15 9.72 5.49
CA LYS A 551 -22.99 9.52 4.32
C LYS A 551 -22.66 8.19 3.63
N SER A 552 -21.37 7.92 3.46
CA SER A 552 -20.94 6.65 2.84
C SER A 552 -21.17 5.47 3.79
N MET A 553 -21.04 5.65 5.10
CA MET A 553 -21.10 4.52 6.06
C MET A 553 -22.50 4.15 6.56
N LEU A 554 -23.54 4.93 6.23
CA LEU A 554 -24.89 4.73 6.79
C LEU A 554 -25.39 3.27 6.68
N GLY A 555 -25.22 2.62 5.53
CA GLY A 555 -25.65 1.24 5.33
C GLY A 555 -24.95 0.24 6.28
N LEU A 556 -23.63 0.39 6.48
CA LEU A 556 -22.88 -0.47 7.40
C LEU A 556 -23.21 -0.16 8.87
N ILE A 557 -23.47 1.10 9.21
CA ILE A 557 -23.90 1.48 10.57
C ILE A 557 -25.22 0.79 10.91
N ILE A 558 -26.17 0.77 9.98
CA ILE A 558 -27.43 0.04 10.14
C ILE A 558 -27.15 -1.45 10.36
N VAL A 559 -26.31 -2.07 9.53
CA VAL A 559 -25.93 -3.50 9.72
C VAL A 559 -25.32 -3.75 11.10
N VAL A 560 -24.41 -2.90 11.57
CA VAL A 560 -23.83 -3.01 12.93
C VAL A 560 -24.89 -2.92 14.01
N ALA A 561 -25.83 -1.97 13.90
CA ALA A 561 -26.92 -1.85 14.86
C ALA A 561 -27.78 -3.12 14.90
N PHE A 562 -28.10 -3.72 13.74
CA PHE A 562 -28.82 -4.99 13.66
C PHE A 562 -28.01 -6.16 14.26
N VAL A 563 -26.70 -6.24 14.00
CA VAL A 563 -25.82 -7.28 14.57
C VAL A 563 -25.75 -7.15 16.10
N ILE A 564 -25.62 -5.94 16.63
CA ILE A 564 -25.61 -5.70 18.08
C ILE A 564 -26.95 -6.10 18.71
N LEU A 565 -28.07 -5.67 18.11
CA LEU A 565 -29.41 -6.04 18.58
C LEU A 565 -29.61 -7.55 18.58
N ALA A 566 -29.13 -8.23 17.52
CA ALA A 566 -29.20 -9.69 17.40
C ALA A 566 -28.40 -10.40 18.51
N LEU A 567 -27.23 -9.88 18.88
CA LEU A 567 -26.45 -10.43 20.00
C LEU A 567 -27.14 -10.23 21.35
N PHE A 568 -27.87 -9.12 21.54
CA PHE A 568 -28.70 -8.93 22.74
C PHE A 568 -29.90 -9.87 22.82
N ALA A 569 -30.33 -10.46 21.71
CA ALA A 569 -31.40 -11.46 21.69
C ALA A 569 -30.92 -12.87 22.09
N VAL A 570 -29.61 -13.14 22.14
CA VAL A 570 -29.08 -14.49 22.44
C VAL A 570 -29.54 -15.02 23.81
N PRO A 571 -29.53 -14.24 24.91
CA PRO A 571 -30.04 -14.72 26.20
C PRO A 571 -31.52 -15.13 26.15
N TYR A 572 -32.35 -14.45 25.35
CA TYR A 572 -33.76 -14.83 25.17
C TYR A 572 -33.88 -16.25 24.59
N TRP A 573 -33.08 -16.57 23.57
CA TRP A 573 -33.08 -17.91 22.97
C TRP A 573 -32.61 -18.99 23.93
N VAL A 574 -31.50 -18.74 24.64
CA VAL A 574 -30.95 -19.73 25.58
C VAL A 574 -31.90 -20.02 26.75
N LEU A 575 -32.66 -19.02 27.21
CA LEU A 575 -33.57 -19.17 28.34
C LEU A 575 -34.94 -19.74 27.95
N LEU A 576 -35.50 -19.35 26.79
CA LEU A 576 -36.88 -19.66 26.42
C LEU A 576 -37.00 -20.72 25.30
N ARG A 577 -35.93 -20.97 24.56
CA ARG A 577 -35.85 -21.95 23.46
C ARG A 577 -34.54 -22.76 23.52
N PRO A 578 -34.25 -23.45 24.65
CA PRO A 578 -33.02 -24.22 24.79
C PRO A 578 -32.89 -25.33 23.74
N GLU A 579 -33.98 -25.79 23.13
CA GLU A 579 -33.99 -26.75 22.04
C GLU A 579 -33.25 -26.26 20.78
N ASP A 580 -33.18 -24.95 20.53
CA ASP A 580 -32.57 -24.36 19.33
C ASP A 580 -31.10 -23.95 19.52
N TRP A 581 -30.46 -24.38 20.62
CA TRP A 581 -29.14 -23.90 21.05
C TRP A 581 -28.05 -24.04 19.96
N GLU A 582 -28.10 -25.09 19.13
CA GLU A 582 -27.12 -25.28 18.06
C GLU A 582 -27.22 -24.18 16.99
N ALA A 583 -28.43 -23.88 16.54
CA ALA A 583 -28.68 -22.84 15.55
C ALA A 583 -28.34 -21.45 16.12
N VAL A 584 -28.67 -21.21 17.39
CA VAL A 584 -28.33 -19.98 18.12
C VAL A 584 -26.82 -19.82 18.21
N LEU A 585 -26.08 -20.89 18.55
CA LEU A 585 -24.62 -20.88 18.65
C LEU A 585 -23.97 -20.54 17.30
N VAL A 586 -24.39 -21.21 16.21
CA VAL A 586 -23.85 -20.97 14.86
C VAL A 586 -24.08 -19.52 14.42
N ASN A 587 -25.29 -19.00 14.57
CA ASN A 587 -25.59 -17.62 14.19
C ASN A 587 -24.89 -16.60 15.08
N THR A 588 -24.76 -16.88 16.39
CA THR A 588 -24.01 -16.02 17.31
C THR A 588 -22.54 -15.95 16.92
N MET A 589 -21.91 -17.09 16.57
CA MET A 589 -20.54 -17.15 16.09
C MET A 589 -20.34 -16.26 14.84
N TRP A 590 -21.24 -16.36 13.86
CA TRP A 590 -21.19 -15.52 12.66
C TRP A 590 -21.43 -14.04 12.96
N CYS A 591 -22.38 -13.70 13.83
CA CYS A 591 -22.63 -12.32 14.27
C CYS A 591 -21.41 -11.71 14.97
N VAL A 592 -20.73 -12.44 15.84
CA VAL A 592 -19.49 -11.97 16.51
C VAL A 592 -18.38 -11.73 15.50
N LEU A 593 -18.15 -12.68 14.58
CA LEU A 593 -17.15 -12.52 13.52
C LEU A 593 -17.46 -11.31 12.63
N ASN A 594 -18.71 -11.19 12.18
CA ASN A 594 -19.17 -10.07 11.36
C ASN A 594 -19.02 -8.73 12.10
N LEU A 595 -19.33 -8.69 13.40
CA LEU A 595 -19.16 -7.48 14.20
C LEU A 595 -17.70 -7.02 14.21
N ILE A 596 -16.74 -7.93 14.41
CA ILE A 596 -15.30 -7.60 14.39
C ILE A 596 -14.90 -7.01 13.02
N LEU A 597 -15.31 -7.65 11.93
CA LEU A 597 -14.92 -7.25 10.56
C LEU A 597 -15.58 -5.93 10.14
N VAL A 598 -16.87 -5.76 10.40
CA VAL A 598 -17.61 -4.55 10.03
C VAL A 598 -17.19 -3.36 10.91
N MET A 599 -16.89 -3.57 12.19
CA MET A 599 -16.32 -2.52 13.04
C MET A 599 -14.97 -2.03 12.51
N ALA A 600 -14.09 -2.94 12.09
CA ALA A 600 -12.83 -2.56 11.44
C ALA A 600 -13.07 -1.80 10.13
N ALA A 601 -14.06 -2.21 9.33
CA ALA A 601 -14.46 -1.50 8.11
C ALA A 601 -14.95 -0.07 8.40
N LEU A 602 -15.82 0.13 9.41
CA LEU A 602 -16.29 1.47 9.81
C LEU A 602 -15.13 2.39 10.21
N LEU A 603 -14.12 1.84 10.91
CA LEU A 603 -12.95 2.62 11.34
C LEU A 603 -12.06 3.09 10.17
N VAL A 604 -12.16 2.48 8.99
CA VAL A 604 -11.49 2.99 7.77
C VAL A 604 -12.07 4.34 7.35
N ALA A 605 -13.36 4.57 7.58
CA ALA A 605 -14.00 5.86 7.30
C ALA A 605 -13.79 6.91 8.40
N TYR A 606 -13.09 6.55 9.49
CA TYR A 606 -12.68 7.48 10.54
C TYR A 606 -11.31 8.08 10.20
N GLU A 607 -11.34 9.24 9.54
CA GLU A 607 -10.17 9.87 8.97
C GLU A 607 -9.23 10.41 10.03
N LYS A 608 -7.96 9.99 9.97
CA LYS A 608 -6.90 10.56 10.81
C LYS A 608 -6.25 11.77 10.16
N PRO A 609 -5.92 12.83 10.94
CA PRO A 609 -5.20 13.98 10.42
C PRO A 609 -3.85 13.58 9.84
N GLN A 610 -3.57 14.06 8.63
CA GLN A 610 -2.28 13.91 8.00
C GLN A 610 -1.38 15.08 8.41
N ILE A 611 -0.52 14.85 9.41
CA ILE A 611 0.32 15.90 10.01
C ILE A 611 1.43 16.35 9.03
N ARG A 612 1.92 15.44 8.17
CA ARG A 612 3.03 15.71 7.24
C ARG A 612 2.49 15.97 5.83
N LYS A 613 2.88 17.09 5.23
CA LYS A 613 2.57 17.42 3.83
C LYS A 613 3.24 16.45 2.85
N GLU A 614 4.54 16.17 3.06
CA GLU A 614 5.30 15.25 2.20
C GLU A 614 5.50 13.89 2.87
N HIS A 615 5.31 12.83 2.10
CA HIS A 615 5.48 11.46 2.57
C HIS A 615 6.97 11.10 2.70
N ARG A 616 7.31 10.40 3.80
CA ARG A 616 8.67 9.90 4.01
C ARG A 616 8.78 8.48 3.48
N LEU A 617 9.67 8.28 2.54
CA LEU A 617 10.00 6.98 1.97
C LEU A 617 11.01 6.26 2.86
N GLN A 618 10.81 4.96 3.07
CA GLN A 618 11.77 4.09 3.76
C GLN A 618 12.93 3.73 2.82
N ARG A 619 13.75 4.73 2.48
CA ARG A 619 14.94 4.54 1.64
C ARG A 619 16.22 4.63 2.47
N CYS A 620 17.13 3.69 2.19
CA CYS A 620 18.47 3.64 2.77
C CYS A 620 19.52 4.12 1.78
N LEU A 621 19.60 5.44 1.61
CA LEU A 621 20.53 6.11 0.71
C LEU A 621 21.80 6.51 1.45
N PRO A 622 22.98 6.37 0.83
CA PRO A 622 24.21 6.98 1.35
C PRO A 622 24.05 8.49 1.44
N VAL A 623 24.45 9.06 2.59
CA VAL A 623 24.49 10.50 2.81
C VAL A 623 25.85 10.89 3.33
N THR A 624 26.41 11.92 2.73
CA THR A 624 27.62 12.57 3.21
C THR A 624 27.24 13.90 3.83
N ILE A 625 27.54 14.09 5.10
CA ILE A 625 27.34 15.35 5.82
C ILE A 625 28.67 16.10 5.83
N PHE A 626 28.65 17.32 5.33
CA PHE A 626 29.77 18.24 5.37
C PHE A 626 29.54 19.22 6.53
N SER A 627 30.41 19.15 7.53
CA SER A 627 30.36 20.01 8.70
C SER A 627 31.76 20.49 9.04
N TYR A 628 32.04 21.78 8.83
CA TYR A 628 33.35 22.39 9.03
C TYR A 628 34.47 21.62 8.29
N ASP A 629 35.38 20.97 9.02
CA ASP A 629 36.52 20.20 8.52
C ASP A 629 36.28 18.68 8.57
N GLN A 630 35.06 18.23 8.90
CA GLN A 630 34.72 16.82 9.02
C GLN A 630 33.69 16.40 7.96
N THR A 631 34.02 15.30 7.29
CA THR A 631 33.11 14.59 6.39
C THR A 631 32.59 13.37 7.12
N ILE A 632 31.28 13.32 7.32
CA ILE A 632 30.63 12.24 8.07
C ILE A 632 29.75 11.46 7.11
N ILE A 633 29.91 10.15 7.10
CA ILE A 633 29.13 9.26 6.26
C ILE A 633 28.01 8.65 7.12
N GLY A 634 26.79 8.76 6.62
CA GLY A 634 25.60 8.16 7.19
C GLY A 634 24.76 7.46 6.14
N LYS A 635 23.65 6.89 6.59
CA LYS A 635 22.61 6.36 5.70
C LYS A 635 21.26 6.90 6.11
N THR A 636 20.42 7.27 5.16
CA THR A 636 19.03 7.59 5.49
C THR A 636 18.35 6.33 6.05
N VAL A 637 17.49 6.52 7.04
CA VAL A 637 16.48 5.54 7.47
C VAL A 637 15.20 5.80 6.69
N ASN A 638 14.83 7.08 6.59
CA ASN A 638 13.75 7.56 5.74
C ASN A 638 14.06 8.97 5.24
N ILE A 639 13.47 9.34 4.11
CA ILE A 639 13.67 10.64 3.46
C ILE A 639 12.39 11.07 2.72
N SER A 640 12.10 12.37 2.74
CA SER A 640 11.04 13.03 1.96
C SER A 640 11.62 14.23 1.21
N GLU A 641 10.80 14.93 0.45
CA GLU A 641 11.18 16.18 -0.23
C GLU A 641 11.48 17.34 0.73
N THR A 642 11.12 17.20 2.01
CA THR A 642 11.25 18.25 3.04
C THR A 642 12.30 17.95 4.10
N GLY A 643 12.81 16.72 4.19
CA GLY A 643 13.78 16.34 5.20
C GLY A 643 14.07 14.85 5.27
N ALA A 644 14.95 14.45 6.18
CA ALA A 644 15.37 13.07 6.33
C ALA A 644 15.57 12.68 7.79
N LEU A 645 15.56 11.37 8.05
CA LEU A 645 16.11 10.76 9.24
C LEU A 645 17.35 9.98 8.82
N ILE A 646 18.50 10.29 9.38
CA ILE A 646 19.80 9.71 9.03
C ILE A 646 20.32 8.90 10.23
N ALA A 647 20.78 7.68 9.97
CA ALA A 647 21.54 6.88 10.92
C ALA A 647 23.04 7.16 10.75
N LEU A 648 23.69 7.44 11.88
CA LEU A 648 25.11 7.80 11.98
C LEU A 648 25.77 6.87 13.00
N ASP A 649 26.97 6.38 12.69
CA ASP A 649 27.75 5.47 13.54
C ASP A 649 28.78 6.21 14.42
N SER A 650 28.61 7.52 14.61
CA SER A 650 29.47 8.35 15.45
C SER A 650 28.68 9.32 16.33
N GLN A 651 29.25 9.68 17.47
CA GLN A 651 28.78 10.78 18.31
C GLN A 651 29.28 12.09 17.73
N LEU A 652 28.38 13.03 17.46
CA LEU A 652 28.67 14.19 16.61
C LEU A 652 28.25 15.49 17.27
N ASN A 653 29.11 16.50 17.09
CA ASN A 653 28.82 17.90 17.35
C ASN A 653 28.54 18.58 16.01
N LEU A 654 27.27 18.61 15.60
CA LEU A 654 26.86 19.22 14.33
C LEU A 654 26.32 20.64 14.59
N PRO A 655 26.59 21.60 13.69
CA PRO A 655 25.92 22.89 13.72
C PRO A 655 24.42 22.75 13.43
N ASP A 656 23.66 23.80 13.72
CA ASP A 656 22.23 23.87 13.42
C ASP A 656 21.91 23.68 11.94
N GLU A 657 22.79 24.16 11.05
CA GLU A 657 22.66 24.02 9.60
C GLU A 657 23.90 23.35 9.04
N ILE A 658 23.69 22.29 8.28
CA ILE A 658 24.69 21.43 7.68
C ILE A 658 24.47 21.34 6.18
N GLU A 659 25.55 21.13 5.44
CA GLU A 659 25.46 20.72 4.04
C GLU A 659 25.46 19.21 3.95
N ILE A 660 24.60 18.66 3.11
CA ILE A 660 24.51 17.22 2.88
C ILE A 660 24.56 16.93 1.38
N GLU A 661 25.17 15.82 1.02
CA GLU A 661 25.03 15.21 -0.30
C GLU A 661 24.32 13.87 -0.15
N VAL A 662 23.21 13.71 -0.86
CA VAL A 662 22.45 12.45 -0.93
C VAL A 662 22.71 11.80 -2.27
N VAL A 663 23.02 10.49 -2.27
CA VAL A 663 23.35 9.73 -3.48
C VAL A 663 22.27 8.67 -3.73
N GLY A 664 21.71 8.68 -4.94
CA GLY A 664 20.77 7.67 -5.45
C GLY A 664 21.44 6.35 -5.84
N ASP A 665 20.65 5.33 -6.18
CA ASP A 665 21.15 3.95 -6.37
C ASP A 665 22.06 3.80 -7.62
N TYR A 666 21.84 4.60 -8.65
CA TYR A 666 22.61 4.71 -9.89
C TYR A 666 23.52 5.95 -9.90
N GLY A 667 23.77 6.55 -8.74
CA GLY A 667 24.76 7.60 -8.56
C GLY A 667 24.29 9.03 -8.86
N THR A 668 22.98 9.28 -9.02
CA THR A 668 22.47 10.66 -9.06
C THR A 668 22.73 11.32 -7.70
N LYS A 669 23.32 12.51 -7.70
CA LYS A 669 23.69 13.22 -6.47
C LYS A 669 22.89 14.51 -6.33
N VAL A 670 22.56 14.87 -5.10
CA VAL A 670 21.99 16.17 -4.79
C VAL A 670 22.62 16.74 -3.53
N SER A 671 23.17 17.95 -3.64
CA SER A 671 23.74 18.71 -2.53
C SER A 671 22.70 19.68 -1.99
N LEU A 672 22.39 19.58 -0.69
CA LEU A 672 21.30 20.30 -0.02
C LEU A 672 21.80 20.94 1.27
N THR A 673 21.23 22.09 1.63
CA THR A 673 21.36 22.67 2.96
C THR A 673 20.25 22.14 3.85
N ALA A 674 20.59 21.64 5.03
CA ALA A 674 19.64 21.05 5.96
C ALA A 674 19.82 21.60 7.38
N ARG A 675 18.71 21.87 8.04
CA ARG A 675 18.66 22.24 9.45
C ARG A 675 18.46 20.99 10.31
N VAL A 676 19.28 20.86 11.34
CA VAL A 676 19.17 19.79 12.33
C VAL A 676 17.98 20.06 13.24
N VAL A 677 17.11 19.04 13.37
CA VAL A 677 15.85 19.13 14.14
C VAL A 677 15.94 18.37 15.46
N ARG A 678 16.58 17.20 15.44
CA ARG A 678 16.68 16.32 16.61
C ARG A 678 17.83 15.33 16.43
N LEU A 679 18.61 15.11 17.47
CA LEU A 679 19.54 13.98 17.58
C LEU A 679 19.01 13.03 18.64
N SER A 680 18.97 11.74 18.34
CA SER A 680 18.48 10.73 19.28
C SER A 680 19.44 9.55 19.33
N PRO A 681 20.07 9.27 20.48
CA PRO A 681 20.93 8.10 20.60
C PRO A 681 20.10 6.82 20.53
N ILE A 682 20.56 5.87 19.73
CA ILE A 682 20.00 4.51 19.64
C ILE A 682 20.84 3.55 20.49
N SER A 683 22.16 3.74 20.48
CA SER A 683 23.14 2.99 21.26
C SER A 683 24.30 3.91 21.65
N LYS A 684 25.31 3.38 22.37
CA LYS A 684 26.52 4.15 22.72
C LYS A 684 27.28 4.71 21.50
N THR A 685 27.10 4.13 20.31
CA THR A 685 27.82 4.50 19.09
C THR A 685 26.93 4.93 17.93
N ARG A 686 25.62 4.64 17.98
CA ARG A 686 24.69 4.97 16.88
C ARG A 686 23.70 6.05 17.27
N ASN A 687 23.57 7.04 16.40
CA ASN A 687 22.65 8.17 16.56
C ASN A 687 21.71 8.28 15.36
N HIS A 688 20.47 8.66 15.63
CA HIS A 688 19.52 9.12 14.62
C HIS A 688 19.50 10.65 14.57
N LEU A 689 19.84 11.21 13.42
CA LEU A 689 19.79 12.64 13.11
C LEU A 689 18.55 12.93 12.26
N ALA A 690 17.59 13.66 12.80
CA ALA A 690 16.47 14.19 12.05
C ALA A 690 16.81 15.59 11.53
N ILE A 691 16.60 15.80 10.22
CA ILE A 691 16.90 17.06 9.54
C ILE A 691 15.71 17.52 8.68
N ASN A 692 15.63 18.83 8.45
CA ASN A 692 14.72 19.47 7.51
C ASN A 692 15.53 20.21 6.44
N PHE A 693 15.15 20.11 5.18
CA PHE A 693 15.80 20.85 4.10
C PHE A 693 15.36 22.31 4.11
N VAL A 694 16.29 23.22 3.84
CA VAL A 694 16.07 24.67 3.91
C VAL A 694 16.49 25.31 2.59
N ASN A 695 15.75 26.34 2.15
CA ASN A 695 16.08 27.16 0.98
C ASN A 695 16.35 26.39 -0.32
N LEU A 696 15.55 25.34 -0.58
CA LEU A 696 15.68 24.52 -1.78
C LEU A 696 15.41 25.33 -3.07
N THR A 697 16.42 25.42 -3.93
CA THR A 697 16.26 25.91 -5.31
C THR A 697 15.42 24.94 -6.14
N GLN A 698 14.84 25.40 -7.25
CA GLN A 698 14.05 24.51 -8.13
C GLN A 698 14.89 23.36 -8.69
N LEU A 699 16.15 23.64 -9.05
CA LEU A 699 17.08 22.62 -9.54
C LEU A 699 17.34 21.53 -8.47
N GLN A 700 17.57 21.94 -7.21
CA GLN A 700 17.74 21.00 -6.10
C GLN A 700 16.48 20.15 -5.86
N LYS A 701 15.27 20.74 -5.99
CA LYS A 701 14.01 19.98 -5.88
C LYS A 701 13.87 18.95 -6.99
N ASP A 702 14.24 19.31 -8.22
CA ASP A 702 14.19 18.43 -9.38
C ASP A 702 15.15 17.24 -9.21
N TYR A 703 16.42 17.49 -8.84
CA TYR A 703 17.40 16.43 -8.55
C TYR A 703 17.00 15.56 -7.35
N LEU A 704 16.47 16.17 -6.28
CA LEU A 704 15.97 15.42 -5.13
C LEU A 704 14.80 14.51 -5.54
N SER A 705 13.90 14.97 -6.39
CA SER A 705 12.80 14.15 -6.92
C SER A 705 13.33 12.96 -7.74
N LEU A 706 14.35 13.17 -8.57
CA LEU A 706 15.00 12.08 -9.29
C LEU A 706 15.65 11.08 -8.33
N VAL A 707 16.43 11.53 -7.35
CA VAL A 707 17.07 10.68 -6.34
C VAL A 707 16.02 9.86 -5.57
N LEU A 708 14.90 10.47 -5.19
CA LEU A 708 13.87 9.81 -4.38
C LEU A 708 13.07 8.77 -5.17
N TYR A 709 12.61 9.11 -6.37
CA TYR A 709 11.57 8.36 -7.07
C TYR A 709 12.02 7.68 -8.36
N SER A 710 13.03 8.21 -9.05
CA SER A 710 13.45 7.69 -10.37
C SER A 710 14.73 6.86 -10.29
N ASP A 711 15.71 7.33 -9.50
CA ASP A 711 16.99 6.68 -9.24
C ASP A 711 16.82 5.59 -8.15
N VAL A 712 16.08 4.56 -8.53
CA VAL A 712 15.68 3.45 -7.67
C VAL A 712 15.99 2.15 -8.38
N LYS A 713 16.85 1.33 -7.77
CA LYS A 713 17.16 -0.02 -8.26
C LYS A 713 16.01 -0.98 -7.96
N GLU A 714 15.50 -0.92 -6.74
CA GLU A 714 14.41 -1.76 -6.27
C GLU A 714 13.66 -1.06 -5.13
N TRP A 715 12.33 -1.07 -5.22
CA TRP A 715 11.48 -0.55 -4.14
C TRP A 715 11.41 -1.53 -2.98
N TYR A 716 11.35 -1.02 -1.74
CA TYR A 716 11.27 -1.89 -0.55
C TYR A 716 10.02 -2.79 -0.53
N SER A 717 8.95 -2.40 -1.23
CA SER A 717 7.74 -3.22 -1.40
C SER A 717 7.85 -4.25 -2.51
N GLN A 718 8.94 -4.30 -3.28
CA GLN A 718 9.16 -5.34 -4.28
C GLN A 718 9.16 -6.72 -3.61
N ASN A 719 9.81 -6.81 -2.44
CA ASN A 719 9.87 -8.00 -1.59
C ASN A 719 9.38 -7.66 -0.18
N ARG A 720 8.23 -8.20 0.21
CA ARG A 720 7.65 -7.98 1.54
C ARG A 720 8.42 -8.75 2.60
N LYS A 721 8.77 -8.07 3.70
CA LYS A 721 9.42 -8.68 4.89
C LYS A 721 8.43 -9.46 5.76
N TYR A 722 7.17 -9.02 5.78
CA TYR A 722 6.12 -9.62 6.60
C TYR A 722 5.28 -10.56 5.74
N ALA A 723 5.06 -11.77 6.25
CA ALA A 723 4.14 -12.74 5.69
C ALA A 723 2.93 -12.92 6.61
N ASP A 724 1.81 -13.32 6.05
CA ASP A 724 0.57 -13.52 6.78
C ASP A 724 0.70 -14.59 7.88
N ARG A 725 -0.03 -14.34 8.96
CA ARG A 725 -0.24 -15.27 10.08
C ARG A 725 -1.73 -15.21 10.43
N PRO A 726 -2.55 -16.16 9.94
CA PRO A 726 -4.01 -16.00 9.93
C PRO A 726 -4.64 -15.58 11.26
N ILE A 727 -4.28 -16.24 12.35
CA ILE A 727 -4.79 -15.95 13.70
C ILE A 727 -4.30 -14.58 14.19
N ALA A 728 -3.04 -14.22 13.93
CA ALA A 728 -2.50 -12.92 14.30
C ALA A 728 -3.14 -11.79 13.47
N SER A 729 -3.50 -12.05 12.21
CA SER A 729 -4.20 -11.10 11.35
C SER A 729 -5.61 -10.81 11.87
N LEU A 730 -6.36 -11.84 12.28
CA LEU A 730 -7.67 -11.65 12.93
C LEU A 730 -7.54 -10.88 14.24
N GLY A 731 -6.58 -11.25 15.10
CA GLY A 731 -6.30 -10.52 16.35
C GLY A 731 -5.92 -9.06 16.10
N PHE A 732 -5.13 -8.79 15.06
CA PHE A 732 -4.75 -7.44 14.68
C PHE A 732 -5.96 -6.61 14.20
N ILE A 733 -6.88 -7.21 13.44
CA ILE A 733 -8.16 -6.60 13.05
C ILE A 733 -9.01 -6.30 14.29
N ALA A 734 -9.14 -7.25 15.23
CA ALA A 734 -9.92 -7.06 16.45
C ALA A 734 -9.38 -5.92 17.33
N THR A 735 -8.06 -5.70 17.37
CA THR A 735 -7.46 -4.57 18.08
C THR A 735 -7.63 -3.22 17.37
N SER A 736 -8.21 -3.17 16.16
CA SER A 736 -8.31 -1.93 15.37
C SER A 736 -9.06 -0.84 16.10
N LEU A 737 -10.08 -1.16 16.90
CA LEU A 737 -10.82 -0.16 17.70
C LEU A 737 -9.91 0.55 18.71
N ILE A 738 -9.07 -0.21 19.42
CA ILE A 738 -8.14 0.34 20.40
C ILE A 738 -7.06 1.19 19.70
N ARG A 739 -6.54 0.70 18.57
CA ARG A 739 -5.45 1.36 17.84
C ARG A 739 -5.92 2.62 17.12
N SER A 740 -7.05 2.57 16.40
CA SER A 740 -7.53 3.67 15.58
C SER A 740 -7.98 4.88 16.42
N LEU A 741 -8.42 4.68 17.66
CA LEU A 741 -8.84 5.79 18.53
C LEU A 741 -7.67 6.55 19.17
N GLN A 742 -6.49 5.93 19.31
CA GLN A 742 -5.29 6.56 19.87
C GLN A 742 -4.81 7.78 19.05
N ASP A 743 -4.50 8.88 19.74
CA ASP A 743 -3.87 10.07 19.16
C ASP A 743 -2.37 9.85 18.90
N ILE A 744 -1.92 10.23 17.71
CA ILE A 744 -0.49 10.28 17.40
C ILE A 744 0.06 11.56 17.99
N GLN A 745 0.76 11.46 19.12
CA GLN A 745 1.50 12.60 19.66
C GLN A 745 2.76 12.84 18.82
N PRO A 746 2.95 14.05 18.25
CA PRO A 746 4.19 14.37 17.56
C PRO A 746 5.36 14.30 18.55
N ALA A 747 6.48 13.73 18.11
CA ALA A 747 7.69 13.70 18.92
C ALA A 747 8.11 15.14 19.26
N LYS A 748 8.30 15.44 20.55
CA LYS A 748 8.75 16.77 21.02
C LYS A 748 10.13 17.07 20.44
N HIS A 749 10.34 18.31 19.98
CA HIS A 749 11.65 18.79 19.58
C HIS A 749 12.60 18.72 20.78
N THR A 750 13.73 18.05 20.61
CA THR A 750 14.78 17.99 21.63
C THR A 750 15.91 18.85 21.12
N GLN A 751 16.20 19.96 21.81
CA GLN A 751 17.34 20.81 21.47
C GLN A 751 18.62 20.00 21.67
N ILE A 752 19.47 19.99 20.65
CA ILE A 752 20.78 19.36 20.73
C ILE A 752 21.67 20.31 21.50
N ARG A 753 22.14 19.89 22.67
CA ARG A 753 23.10 20.65 23.45
C ARG A 753 24.30 19.74 23.72
N LYS A 754 25.49 20.21 23.39
CA LYS A 754 26.76 19.56 23.70
C LYS A 754 26.91 19.51 25.22
N GLU A 755 27.27 18.37 25.80
CA GLU A 755 27.76 18.37 27.19
C GLU A 755 29.10 19.09 27.24
N VAL A 756 29.14 20.17 28.00
CA VAL A 756 30.33 20.99 28.18
C VAL A 756 30.53 21.16 29.68
N LEU A 757 31.78 21.33 30.11
CA LEU A 757 32.11 21.86 31.42
C LEU A 757 32.80 23.20 31.18
N ALA A 758 32.02 24.27 31.21
CA ALA A 758 32.50 25.64 31.02
C ALA A 758 31.91 26.55 32.09
N PHE A 759 32.60 27.66 32.37
CA PHE A 759 32.14 28.62 33.36
C PHE A 759 31.20 29.64 32.71
N GLY A 760 30.09 29.91 33.40
CA GLY A 760 29.11 30.91 32.99
C GLY A 760 28.72 31.81 34.15
N GLU A 761 28.65 33.12 33.92
CA GLU A 761 28.02 34.06 34.85
C GLU A 761 26.69 34.56 34.27
N LEU A 762 25.63 34.42 35.04
CA LEU A 762 24.29 34.94 34.75
C LEU A 762 24.15 36.32 35.37
N TYR A 763 23.82 37.32 34.56
CA TYR A 763 23.54 38.69 34.99
C TYR A 763 22.04 38.95 35.01
N LEU A 764 21.49 39.19 36.20
CA LEU A 764 20.07 39.43 36.45
C LEU A 764 19.92 40.61 37.42
N ASP A 765 19.17 41.64 37.02
CA ASP A 765 18.81 42.80 37.86
C ASP A 765 19.98 43.51 38.59
N GLY A 766 21.18 43.51 38.01
CA GLY A 766 22.37 44.15 38.60
C GLY A 766 23.37 43.19 39.24
N ASP A 767 22.95 41.95 39.49
CA ASP A 767 23.72 40.92 40.21
C ASP A 767 24.30 39.85 39.27
N ARG A 768 25.42 39.24 39.70
CA ARG A 768 26.11 38.17 38.96
C ARG A 768 26.07 36.85 39.71
N PHE A 769 25.56 35.83 39.05
CA PHE A 769 25.48 34.48 39.61
C PHE A 769 26.37 33.52 38.82
N THR A 770 27.35 32.92 39.49
CA THR A 770 28.29 31.98 38.87
C THR A 770 27.68 30.59 38.77
N GLY A 771 27.95 29.91 37.66
CA GLY A 771 27.56 28.53 37.47
C GLY A 771 28.41 27.80 36.45
N THR A 772 28.21 26.48 36.42
CA THR A 772 28.79 25.60 35.43
C THR A 772 27.78 25.36 34.32
N ILE A 773 28.15 25.68 33.08
CA ILE A 773 27.39 25.29 31.90
C ILE A 773 27.57 23.79 31.77
N THR A 774 26.47 23.05 31.76
CA THR A 774 26.46 21.59 31.59
C THR A 774 26.13 21.20 30.16
N ASN A 775 25.32 22.01 29.48
CA ASN A 775 24.93 21.77 28.11
C ASN A 775 24.93 23.07 27.30
N LEU A 776 25.57 23.10 26.12
CA LEU A 776 25.64 24.29 25.25
C LEU A 776 25.23 23.92 23.82
N GLY A 777 24.29 24.67 23.24
CA GLY A 777 23.90 24.57 21.82
C GLY A 777 23.89 25.95 21.16
N VAL A 778 23.57 25.99 19.86
CA VAL A 778 23.52 27.26 19.10
C VAL A 778 22.28 28.08 19.47
N THR A 779 21.21 27.44 19.94
CA THR A 779 19.94 28.08 20.28
C THR A 779 19.75 28.32 21.78
N GLY A 780 20.63 27.81 22.64
CA GLY A 780 20.50 27.94 24.09
C GLY A 780 21.53 27.12 24.87
N LEU A 781 21.48 27.21 26.20
CA LEU A 781 22.38 26.50 27.10
C LEU A 781 21.68 26.13 28.42
N ARG A 782 22.26 25.19 29.15
CA ARG A 782 21.88 24.83 30.51
C ARG A 782 22.97 25.26 31.47
N LEU A 783 22.64 26.19 32.34
CA LEU A 783 23.52 26.71 33.37
C LEU A 783 23.10 26.12 34.73
N LYS A 784 24.04 25.46 35.40
CA LYS A 784 23.85 24.95 36.76
C LYS A 784 24.56 25.90 37.73
N LEU A 785 23.82 26.60 38.56
CA LEU A 785 24.39 27.55 39.52
C LEU A 785 25.03 26.82 40.70
N ASP A 786 26.12 27.38 41.23
CA ASP A 786 26.89 26.74 42.29
C ASP A 786 26.25 26.99 43.68
N SER A 787 25.60 25.95 44.22
CA SER A 787 25.09 25.80 45.61
C SER A 787 23.85 26.62 46.03
N THR A 788 23.36 26.32 47.24
CA THR A 788 21.97 26.39 47.74
C THR A 788 21.28 27.75 47.75
N LYS A 789 21.97 28.80 47.36
CA LYS A 789 21.52 30.20 47.39
C LYS A 789 22.51 30.96 46.51
N ALA A 790 22.46 30.81 45.17
CA ALA A 790 23.47 31.37 44.26
C ALA A 790 23.83 32.80 44.69
N LYS A 791 25.07 33.00 45.13
CA LYS A 791 25.51 34.24 45.77
C LYS A 791 26.17 35.13 44.73
N SER A 792 25.55 36.27 44.45
CA SER A 792 26.24 37.48 43.96
C SER A 792 26.95 38.13 45.16
N SER A 793 27.91 39.04 44.92
CA SER A 793 28.70 39.69 45.98
C SER A 793 27.85 40.25 47.13
N ASP A 794 26.59 40.64 46.87
CA ASP A 794 25.68 41.25 47.85
C ASP A 794 24.26 40.65 47.90
N LYS A 795 23.94 39.62 47.10
CA LYS A 795 22.57 39.06 47.02
C LYS A 795 22.54 37.54 46.87
N VAL A 796 21.58 36.92 47.55
CA VAL A 796 21.18 35.52 47.40
C VAL A 796 19.89 35.48 46.59
N LEU A 797 19.78 34.58 45.59
CA LEU A 797 18.50 34.28 44.93
C LEU A 797 17.44 33.87 45.97
N GLY A 798 16.42 34.71 46.16
CA GLY A 798 15.28 34.43 47.04
C GLY A 798 14.08 33.82 46.30
N GLU A 799 13.03 33.43 47.04
CA GLU A 799 11.81 32.84 46.46
C GLU A 799 11.11 33.77 45.45
N ASN A 800 11.13 35.09 45.68
CA ASN A 800 10.59 36.07 44.74
C ASN A 800 11.39 36.17 43.43
N ASP A 801 12.72 36.03 43.49
CA ASP A 801 13.56 36.05 42.29
C ASP A 801 13.30 34.77 41.46
N LEU A 802 13.20 33.61 42.12
CA LEU A 802 12.84 32.34 41.48
C LEU A 802 11.44 32.39 40.86
N TYR A 803 10.46 32.96 41.57
CA TYR A 803 9.10 33.15 41.06
C TYR A 803 9.09 34.07 39.83
N ASN A 804 9.85 35.17 39.84
CA ASN A 804 9.97 36.07 38.70
C ASN A 804 10.68 35.42 37.51
N MET A 805 11.74 34.64 37.75
CA MET A 805 12.43 33.89 36.70
C MET A 805 11.51 32.83 36.06
N GLN A 806 10.64 32.20 36.84
CA GLN A 806 9.69 31.20 36.34
C GLN A 806 8.49 31.83 35.60
N THR A 807 7.99 32.97 36.08
CA THR A 807 6.71 33.55 35.64
C THR A 807 6.89 34.67 34.61
N ILE A 808 7.84 35.58 34.84
CA ILE A 808 8.06 36.79 34.03
C ILE A 808 9.12 36.54 32.94
N LYS A 809 10.08 35.63 33.18
CA LYS A 809 11.15 35.23 32.25
C LYS A 809 11.88 36.43 31.61
N PRO A 810 12.48 37.33 32.41
CA PRO A 810 13.15 38.50 31.88
C PRO A 810 14.36 38.13 31.00
N PRO A 811 14.74 38.97 30.03
CA PRO A 811 16.00 38.81 29.30
C PRO A 811 17.17 39.00 30.26
N VAL A 812 18.16 38.11 30.18
CA VAL A 812 19.33 38.04 31.06
C VAL A 812 20.63 38.18 30.28
N GLY A 813 21.63 38.78 30.92
CA GLY A 813 22.99 38.80 30.39
C GLY A 813 23.73 37.50 30.75
N LEU A 814 24.60 37.04 29.86
CA LEU A 814 25.43 35.85 30.06
C LEU A 814 26.87 36.15 29.68
N LEU A 815 27.80 35.81 30.57
CA LEU A 815 29.23 35.82 30.32
C LEU A 815 29.72 34.38 30.28
N LEU A 816 30.33 33.96 29.18
CA LEU A 816 30.83 32.59 29.02
C LEU A 816 32.36 32.59 28.87
N SER A 817 33.04 31.73 29.63
CA SER A 817 34.49 31.53 29.58
C SER A 817 34.89 30.04 29.71
N LYS A 818 36.05 29.69 29.16
CA LYS A 818 36.60 28.31 29.21
C LYS A 818 37.29 27.99 30.55
N GLU A 819 37.90 29.00 31.18
CA GLU A 819 38.63 28.91 32.45
C GLU A 819 38.28 30.14 33.30
N LEU A 820 38.29 29.98 34.63
CA LEU A 820 37.87 31.00 35.61
C LEU A 820 38.65 32.34 35.48
N ASN A 821 39.84 32.34 34.88
CA ASN A 821 40.83 33.45 34.96
C ASN A 821 41.45 33.93 33.63
N LYS A 822 40.80 33.75 32.46
CA LYS A 822 41.28 34.33 31.18
C LYS A 822 40.49 35.56 30.72
N SER A 823 41.24 36.53 30.16
CA SER A 823 40.96 37.98 30.16
C SER A 823 39.87 38.51 29.20
N GLN A 824 39.08 37.67 28.52
CA GLN A 824 37.98 38.15 27.64
C GLN A 824 36.79 37.17 27.61
N PRO A 825 35.82 37.29 28.54
CA PRO A 825 34.58 36.51 28.49
C PRO A 825 33.69 36.96 27.33
N SER A 826 33.07 36.00 26.63
CA SER A 826 32.12 36.29 25.57
C SER A 826 30.77 36.68 26.16
N ARG A 827 30.24 37.85 25.76
CA ARG A 827 28.97 38.38 26.26
C ARG A 827 27.79 37.99 25.37
N PHE A 828 26.72 37.50 25.98
CA PHE A 828 25.48 37.11 25.33
C PHE A 828 24.27 37.68 26.08
N ILE A 829 23.17 37.86 25.38
CA ILE A 829 21.82 38.02 25.92
C ILE A 829 21.11 36.67 25.73
N ALA A 830 20.38 36.20 26.73
CA ALA A 830 19.47 35.06 26.63
C ALA A 830 18.13 35.37 27.31
N GLU A 831 17.16 34.51 27.10
CA GLU A 831 15.88 34.48 27.79
C GLU A 831 15.81 33.22 28.63
N ILE A 832 15.19 33.29 29.81
CA ILE A 832 14.99 32.13 30.68
C ILE A 832 13.86 31.27 30.10
N ASP A 833 14.13 30.00 29.83
CA ASP A 833 13.13 29.05 29.34
C ASP A 833 12.48 28.32 30.50
N THR A 834 13.27 27.63 31.32
CA THR A 834 12.82 26.94 32.54
C THR A 834 13.82 27.09 33.67
N VAL A 835 13.33 27.03 34.91
CA VAL A 835 14.16 27.01 36.13
C VAL A 835 13.72 25.83 36.97
N GLU A 836 14.66 24.92 37.23
CA GLU A 836 14.45 23.71 38.02
C GLU A 836 15.34 23.76 39.25
N GLU A 837 14.77 23.49 40.42
CA GLU A 837 15.51 23.33 41.67
C GLU A 837 15.55 21.85 42.04
N ASP A 838 16.77 21.32 42.21
CA ASP A 838 16.98 19.93 42.62
C ASP A 838 16.84 19.78 44.14
N ASN A 839 16.57 18.56 44.63
CA ASN A 839 16.42 18.22 46.06
C ASN A 839 17.68 18.54 46.91
N THR A 840 18.79 18.90 46.27
CA THR A 840 20.05 19.35 46.87
C THR A 840 20.19 20.88 46.94
N GLY A 841 19.15 21.63 46.55
CA GLY A 841 19.08 23.09 46.47
C GLY A 841 19.91 23.70 45.34
N LYS A 842 20.34 22.91 44.34
CA LYS A 842 21.02 23.44 43.15
C LYS A 842 20.00 23.92 42.13
N ILE A 843 20.15 25.17 41.69
CA ILE A 843 19.29 25.78 40.68
C ILE A 843 19.88 25.52 39.30
N THR A 844 19.07 24.93 38.42
CA THR A 844 19.37 24.71 37.01
C THR A 844 18.50 25.65 36.18
N VAL A 845 19.14 26.52 35.40
CA VAL A 845 18.46 27.48 34.52
C VAL A 845 18.67 27.04 33.08
N GLU A 846 17.58 26.79 32.37
CA GLU A 846 17.60 26.66 30.92
C GLU A 846 17.45 28.03 30.27
N LEU A 847 18.34 28.32 29.35
CA LEU A 847 18.47 29.63 28.71
C LEU A 847 18.39 29.45 27.21
N LYS A 848 17.63 30.32 26.54
CA LYS A 848 17.48 30.34 25.09
C LYS A 848 18.06 31.64 24.53
N PHE A 849 18.80 31.56 23.42
CA PHE A 849 19.24 32.76 22.73
C PHE A 849 18.08 33.35 21.91
N PRO A 850 17.65 34.60 22.17
CA PRO A 850 16.52 35.24 21.48
C PRO A 850 16.79 35.45 20.00
N ASP A 851 15.79 35.14 19.16
CA ASP A 851 15.89 35.27 17.70
C ASP A 851 16.20 36.71 17.26
N LYS A 852 15.78 37.72 18.04
CA LYS A 852 16.02 39.14 17.79
C LYS A 852 17.51 39.52 17.70
N PHE A 853 18.39 38.77 18.37
CA PHE A 853 19.83 39.05 18.43
C PHE A 853 20.69 37.99 17.72
N LYS A 854 20.03 37.09 16.97
CA LYS A 854 20.66 35.94 16.32
C LYS A 854 21.84 36.32 15.44
N ASP A 855 21.70 37.33 14.57
CA ASP A 855 22.76 37.72 13.64
C ASP A 855 24.02 38.28 14.34
N GLN A 856 23.84 38.87 15.52
CA GLN A 856 24.95 39.44 16.31
C GLN A 856 25.63 38.40 17.21
N GLN A 857 24.89 37.37 17.65
CA GLN A 857 25.37 36.38 18.61
C GLN A 857 25.81 35.07 17.96
N VAL A 858 25.26 34.68 16.81
CA VAL A 858 25.54 33.37 16.19
C VAL A 858 27.02 33.19 15.85
N SER A 859 27.72 34.22 15.36
CA SER A 859 29.16 34.13 15.08
C SER A 859 29.97 33.87 16.35
N LYS A 860 29.64 34.55 17.46
CA LYS A 860 30.26 34.37 18.78
C LYS A 860 29.93 32.99 19.38
N ILE A 861 28.67 32.55 19.28
CA ILE A 861 28.25 31.22 19.76
C ILE A 861 28.96 30.11 18.97
N LYS A 862 29.06 30.26 17.64
CA LYS A 862 29.80 29.33 16.77
C LYS A 862 31.29 29.28 17.13
N GLN A 863 31.92 30.42 17.43
CA GLN A 863 33.32 30.47 17.87
C GLN A 863 33.50 29.78 19.23
N LEU A 864 32.58 30.00 20.16
CA LEU A 864 32.60 29.37 21.49
C LEU A 864 32.42 27.85 21.41
N LEU A 865 31.46 27.37 20.60
CA LEU A 865 31.24 25.93 20.34
C LEU A 865 32.40 25.24 19.64
N LYS A 866 33.28 25.99 18.95
CA LYS A 866 34.53 25.47 18.36
C LYS A 866 35.67 25.40 19.38
N GLN A 867 35.66 26.26 20.40
CA GLN A 867 36.70 26.34 21.44
C GLN A 867 36.47 25.40 22.63
N LEU A 868 35.20 25.18 22.97
CA LEU A 868 34.69 24.25 23.98
C LEU A 868 34.39 22.92 23.31
#